data_AF-A0A8H3AJZ7-F1
#
_entry.id   AF-A0A8H3AJZ7-F1
#
_cell.length_a   1.000
_cell.length_b   1.000
_cell.length_c   1.000
_cell.angle_alpha   90.00
_cell.angle_beta   90.00
_cell.angle_gamma   90.00
#
_symmetry.space_group_name_H-M   'P 1'
#
loop_
_entity.id
_entity.type
_entity.pdbx_description
1 polymer ?
#
loop_
_entity_poly.entity_id
_entity_poly.type
_entity_poly.pdbx_seq_one_letter_code
_entity_poly.pdbx_strand_id
1 'polypeptide(L)'
;MFYVIGLGLCDEKDITVRGLEAVRKCSRIYLEAYTSILLVDKEKLESFYGKPIITAYRETVETESDEILRNAKEEDVALLVVGDPFGATTHTDMLLRARELGVPTTVIHNASIMNAVGACGLQLYNFGQTVSLPFYTDSWKPDSWYDRVVENVEKGMHTLVLLDIKVREQSEENMARGRKIYEPPRYMNPVTAVSQILESEIIRAASASSEEPKIHGYLKPESTLAIALSRVGSPDKQRIVCGTLQQLSELTEDDFGEPLFSLVIVGKRLHELEVQYSEAWAVDKDEWARVAKECTMVVLIDSEPNSPTKSQSTWSPRPGPSQAGSQAPVSSYGAVSRSPEVAYAPPPPAYSQAANAPLLPGPHQKPTRRTAATRRFCGAFSIALLIFLIFSTLGHILRGGFEVVWDNEPRPEDGHVISCSKKWFDLGGPGDGDIYINNEIFNHSMIPGYPVFPAFKSYTFPINKSLHYIVSHGSLSSGVVNIRKSDTIDPNFIDVKVVARYWTKEALSYTQVCELTKPEGGVGLGIYTPSRLGTGIGQQIQWTITVTFPTASQFPLNLNAFATDVGNLRHSIEGLGERVHFEHLSLKGSNGAIESDGLSVSQATITSSNSKISGKFSATDSLILKTTNGAIDADINITNDDTHKASSLKLQSSNARIASRISLLTTHDQRSQPKGGHFTVQATTSNGRLDISYPTTPVNSLLDFTGETSNSNVDVALDASFEGTFAVSTSNSHIDLEDKRPNDPSGKGRSRTVHKTQGSSKSVSGYAFWGNEKDHDRNVETGRVVVSTSNGWARLQL
;
A
#
# COMPACT_ATOMS: atom_id res chain seq x y z
N MET A 1 -35.82 -7.89 6.48
CA MET A 1 -34.41 -7.57 6.12
C MET A 1 -33.54 -8.76 6.50
N PHE A 2 -32.56 -9.13 5.67
CA PHE A 2 -31.58 -10.15 6.01
C PHE A 2 -30.29 -9.51 6.54
N TYR A 3 -29.94 -9.78 7.79
CA TYR A 3 -28.73 -9.29 8.44
C TYR A 3 -27.66 -10.39 8.46
N VAL A 4 -26.41 -10.05 8.12
CA VAL A 4 -25.25 -10.92 8.36
C VAL A 4 -24.34 -10.22 9.37
N ILE A 5 -24.12 -10.83 10.52
CA ILE A 5 -23.58 -10.17 11.72
C ILE A 5 -22.35 -10.93 12.22
N GLY A 6 -21.20 -10.26 12.25
CA GLY A 6 -20.00 -10.78 12.89
C GLY A 6 -20.12 -10.77 14.41
N LEU A 7 -19.81 -11.89 15.05
CA LEU A 7 -19.83 -12.03 16.51
C LEU A 7 -18.49 -11.70 17.18
N GLY A 8 -17.40 -11.58 16.42
CA GLY A 8 -16.06 -11.46 17.00
C GLY A 8 -15.50 -12.82 17.43
N LEU A 9 -14.51 -12.84 18.32
CA LEU A 9 -13.53 -13.94 18.37
C LEU A 9 -13.62 -14.85 19.61
N CYS A 10 -14.11 -14.34 20.74
CA CYS A 10 -14.03 -15.02 22.04
C CYS A 10 -15.42 -15.36 22.62
N ASP A 11 -16.21 -14.36 23.01
CA ASP A 11 -17.43 -14.56 23.81
C ASP A 11 -18.65 -13.74 23.33
N GLU A 12 -19.78 -13.87 24.04
CA GLU A 12 -21.06 -13.21 23.70
C GLU A 12 -21.02 -11.67 23.67
N LYS A 13 -19.95 -11.05 24.18
CA LYS A 13 -19.79 -9.59 24.32
C LYS A 13 -18.90 -8.98 23.24
N ASP A 14 -18.19 -9.80 22.48
CA ASP A 14 -17.41 -9.34 21.32
C ASP A 14 -18.32 -8.84 20.19
N ILE A 15 -19.61 -9.20 20.20
CA ILE A 15 -20.61 -8.65 19.28
C ILE A 15 -20.65 -7.11 19.40
N THR A 16 -20.56 -6.41 18.26
CA THR A 16 -20.69 -4.96 18.28
C THR A 16 -22.07 -4.55 18.83
N VAL A 17 -22.15 -3.36 19.47
CA VAL A 17 -23.43 -2.81 19.97
C VAL A 17 -24.51 -2.80 18.87
N ARG A 18 -24.11 -2.45 17.64
CA ARG A 18 -24.99 -2.48 16.45
C ARG A 18 -25.46 -3.89 16.12
N GLY A 19 -24.59 -4.89 16.22
CA GLY A 19 -24.94 -6.30 16.06
C GLY A 19 -25.97 -6.72 17.09
N LEU A 20 -25.74 -6.45 18.37
CA LEU A 20 -26.65 -6.79 19.48
C LEU A 20 -28.04 -6.14 19.32
N GLU A 21 -28.09 -4.88 18.90
CA GLU A 21 -29.33 -4.17 18.58
C GLU A 21 -30.09 -4.83 17.42
N ALA A 22 -29.38 -5.21 16.35
CA ALA A 22 -29.97 -5.90 15.20
C ALA A 22 -30.49 -7.30 15.56
N VAL A 23 -29.73 -8.08 16.33
CA VAL A 23 -30.15 -9.42 16.83
C VAL A 23 -31.44 -9.30 17.63
N ARG A 24 -31.53 -8.35 18.57
CA ARG A 24 -32.74 -8.12 19.38
C ARG A 24 -33.96 -7.71 18.56
N LYS A 25 -33.77 -7.06 17.40
CA LYS A 25 -34.83 -6.68 16.46
C LYS A 25 -35.33 -7.86 15.60
N CYS A 26 -34.47 -8.83 15.28
CA CYS A 26 -34.82 -9.92 14.36
C CYS A 26 -35.87 -10.89 14.92
N SER A 27 -36.71 -11.42 14.03
CA SER A 27 -37.71 -12.47 14.29
C SER A 27 -37.06 -13.85 14.37
N ARG A 28 -36.08 -14.12 13.48
CA ARG A 28 -35.33 -15.37 13.40
C ARG A 28 -33.84 -15.07 13.38
N ILE A 29 -33.07 -15.90 14.09
CA ILE A 29 -31.62 -15.74 14.25
C ILE A 29 -31.00 -17.12 14.02
N TYR A 30 -30.12 -17.22 13.03
CA TYR A 30 -29.33 -18.39 12.73
C TYR A 30 -27.90 -18.18 13.23
N LEU A 31 -27.32 -19.15 13.92
CA LEU A 31 -25.90 -19.17 14.27
C LEU A 31 -25.20 -20.18 13.37
N GLU A 32 -24.33 -19.70 12.50
CA GLU A 32 -23.47 -20.53 11.68
C GLU A 32 -22.36 -21.13 12.57
N ALA A 33 -22.17 -22.45 12.47
CA ALA A 33 -21.38 -23.24 13.42
C ALA A 33 -20.42 -24.24 12.75
N TYR A 34 -19.84 -23.89 11.60
CA TYR A 34 -18.93 -24.77 10.85
C TYR A 34 -17.70 -24.09 10.22
N THR A 35 -17.71 -22.76 10.02
CA THR A 35 -16.53 -22.00 9.55
C THR A 35 -15.58 -21.67 10.69
N SER A 36 -16.10 -21.47 11.90
CA SER A 36 -15.38 -21.21 13.14
C SER A 36 -16.32 -21.42 14.33
N ILE A 37 -15.80 -21.32 15.56
CA ILE A 37 -16.52 -21.64 16.80
C ILE A 37 -16.22 -20.60 17.89
N LEU A 38 -17.28 -20.09 18.51
CA LEU A 38 -17.21 -19.25 19.70
C LEU A 38 -16.86 -20.06 20.95
N LEU A 39 -16.14 -19.45 21.89
CA LEU A 39 -15.69 -20.13 23.12
C LEU A 39 -16.79 -20.21 24.20
N VAL A 40 -18.07 -20.16 23.77
CA VAL A 40 -19.26 -20.12 24.63
C VAL A 40 -20.40 -20.94 24.04
N ASP A 41 -21.15 -21.60 24.92
CA ASP A 41 -22.31 -22.40 24.53
C ASP A 41 -23.46 -21.53 24.01
N LYS A 42 -24.28 -22.15 23.15
CA LYS A 42 -25.45 -21.53 22.52
C LYS A 42 -26.41 -20.92 23.55
N GLU A 43 -26.64 -21.62 24.66
CA GLU A 43 -27.54 -21.22 25.74
C GLU A 43 -27.09 -19.91 26.41
N LYS A 44 -25.77 -19.66 26.46
CA LYS A 44 -25.20 -18.40 26.97
C LYS A 44 -25.48 -17.24 26.00
N LEU A 45 -25.33 -17.48 24.69
CA LEU A 45 -25.67 -16.52 23.64
C LEU A 45 -27.18 -16.19 23.65
N GLU A 46 -28.05 -17.20 23.73
CA GLU A 46 -29.51 -17.01 23.83
C GLU A 46 -29.90 -16.17 25.06
N SER A 47 -29.30 -16.46 26.21
CA SER A 47 -29.52 -15.72 27.47
C SER A 47 -29.07 -14.26 27.40
N PHE A 48 -27.92 -13.98 26.76
CA PHE A 48 -27.38 -12.63 26.65
C PHE A 48 -28.09 -11.78 25.57
N TYR A 49 -28.44 -12.39 24.44
CA TYR A 49 -29.18 -11.71 23.37
C TYR A 49 -30.67 -11.54 23.70
N GLY A 50 -31.24 -12.44 24.52
CA GLY A 50 -32.66 -12.44 24.90
C GLY A 50 -33.57 -13.00 23.81
N LYS A 51 -33.03 -13.92 22.98
CA LYS A 51 -33.68 -14.47 21.78
C LYS A 51 -33.26 -15.93 21.58
N PRO A 52 -34.16 -16.82 21.10
CA PRO A 52 -33.77 -18.15 20.65
C PRO A 52 -32.91 -18.07 19.38
N ILE A 53 -31.96 -18.99 19.26
CA ILE A 53 -31.03 -19.11 18.14
C ILE A 53 -31.25 -20.46 17.46
N ILE A 54 -31.11 -20.50 16.14
CA ILE A 54 -31.20 -21.73 15.34
C ILE A 54 -29.78 -22.06 14.83
N THR A 55 -29.22 -23.21 15.21
CA THR A 55 -27.89 -23.60 14.74
C THR A 55 -27.95 -24.01 13.27
N ALA A 56 -27.16 -23.37 12.42
CA ALA A 56 -27.02 -23.66 11.01
C ALA A 56 -25.67 -24.33 10.73
N TYR A 57 -25.71 -25.50 10.10
CA TYR A 57 -24.53 -26.26 9.69
C TYR A 57 -24.22 -26.03 8.20
N ARG A 58 -23.12 -26.61 7.69
CA ARG A 58 -22.67 -26.43 6.30
C ARG A 58 -23.77 -26.73 5.29
N GLU A 59 -24.52 -27.81 5.49
CA GLU A 59 -25.64 -28.19 4.63
C GLU A 59 -26.72 -27.08 4.60
N THR A 60 -27.08 -26.53 5.75
CA THR A 60 -28.13 -25.51 5.90
C THR A 60 -27.75 -24.16 5.28
N VAL A 61 -26.48 -23.78 5.35
CA VAL A 61 -25.99 -22.50 4.81
C VAL A 61 -25.68 -22.59 3.32
N GLU A 62 -25.00 -23.65 2.87
CA GLU A 62 -24.49 -23.74 1.50
C GLU A 62 -25.49 -24.41 0.54
N THR A 63 -26.28 -25.37 1.02
CA THR A 63 -27.23 -26.14 0.18
C THR A 63 -28.68 -25.72 0.41
N GLU A 64 -29.11 -25.52 1.66
CA GLU A 64 -30.51 -25.26 2.03
C GLU A 64 -30.78 -23.78 2.36
N SER A 65 -30.00 -22.86 1.77
CA SER A 65 -30.04 -21.40 2.03
C SER A 65 -31.44 -20.78 1.91
N ASP A 66 -32.31 -21.37 1.11
CA ASP A 66 -33.71 -20.96 0.94
C ASP A 66 -34.50 -21.02 2.25
N GLU A 67 -34.15 -21.92 3.19
CA GLU A 67 -34.78 -21.93 4.51
C GLU A 67 -34.42 -20.67 5.30
N ILE A 68 -33.14 -20.30 5.32
CA ILE A 68 -32.64 -19.10 6.01
C ILE A 68 -33.28 -17.85 5.40
N LEU A 69 -33.31 -17.74 4.06
CA LEU A 69 -33.82 -16.57 3.34
C LEU A 69 -35.35 -16.53 3.23
N ARG A 70 -36.06 -17.62 3.55
CA ARG A 70 -37.53 -17.69 3.58
C ARG A 70 -38.11 -16.51 4.35
N ASN A 71 -39.08 -15.83 3.76
CA ASN A 71 -39.80 -14.67 4.31
C ASN A 71 -38.93 -13.45 4.70
N ALA A 72 -37.62 -13.40 4.40
CA ALA A 72 -36.74 -12.29 4.80
C ALA A 72 -37.06 -10.92 4.14
N LYS A 73 -38.04 -10.89 3.22
CA LYS A 73 -38.69 -9.66 2.70
C LYS A 73 -39.70 -9.06 3.66
N GLU A 74 -40.38 -9.90 4.43
CA GLU A 74 -41.52 -9.55 5.31
C GLU A 74 -41.09 -9.46 6.78
N GLU A 75 -40.13 -10.30 7.19
CA GLU A 75 -39.56 -10.30 8.54
C GLU A 75 -38.05 -10.00 8.54
N ASP A 76 -37.51 -9.69 9.73
CA ASP A 76 -36.09 -9.49 9.93
C ASP A 76 -35.43 -10.79 10.39
N VAL A 77 -34.44 -11.24 9.63
CA VAL A 77 -33.72 -12.50 9.85
C VAL A 77 -32.23 -12.18 9.98
N ALA A 78 -31.56 -12.74 10.99
CA ALA A 78 -30.11 -12.62 11.16
C ALA A 78 -29.41 -13.97 10.89
N LEU A 79 -28.25 -13.90 10.25
CA LEU A 79 -27.22 -14.94 10.24
C LEU A 79 -26.02 -14.42 11.04
N LEU A 80 -25.66 -15.11 12.11
CA LEU A 80 -24.53 -14.80 12.97
C LEU A 80 -23.33 -15.65 12.54
N VAL A 81 -22.19 -14.99 12.33
CA VAL A 81 -20.94 -15.60 11.86
C VAL A 81 -19.87 -15.33 12.90
N VAL A 82 -19.07 -16.34 13.26
CA VAL A 82 -17.94 -16.16 14.19
C VAL A 82 -16.83 -15.35 13.50
N GLY A 83 -16.26 -14.37 14.19
CA GLY A 83 -15.36 -13.38 13.60
C GLY A 83 -16.11 -12.30 12.82
N ASP A 84 -15.66 -12.04 11.59
CA ASP A 84 -16.30 -11.13 10.62
C ASP A 84 -16.94 -11.91 9.46
N PRO A 85 -18.11 -11.50 8.93
CA PRO A 85 -18.78 -12.18 7.82
C PRO A 85 -17.92 -12.43 6.58
N PHE A 86 -16.87 -11.64 6.33
CA PHE A 86 -15.98 -11.80 5.17
C PHE A 86 -14.54 -12.18 5.54
N GLY A 87 -14.26 -12.46 6.83
CA GLY A 87 -12.91 -12.69 7.32
C GLY A 87 -12.19 -13.84 6.60
N ALA A 88 -12.84 -14.99 6.50
CA ALA A 88 -12.30 -16.17 5.80
C ALA A 88 -13.45 -17.13 5.41
N THR A 89 -14.52 -16.61 4.81
CA THR A 89 -15.75 -17.38 4.60
C THR A 89 -16.37 -17.18 3.21
N THR A 90 -17.30 -18.07 2.86
CA THR A 90 -18.08 -18.05 1.61
C THR A 90 -19.37 -17.23 1.70
N HIS A 91 -19.67 -16.56 2.83
CA HIS A 91 -20.96 -15.87 3.08
C HIS A 91 -21.31 -14.75 2.10
N THR A 92 -20.38 -14.31 1.25
CA THR A 92 -20.68 -13.47 0.07
C THR A 92 -21.74 -14.13 -0.83
N ASP A 93 -21.73 -15.47 -0.96
CA ASP A 93 -22.73 -16.22 -1.72
C ASP A 93 -24.15 -16.07 -1.15
N MET A 94 -24.31 -16.15 0.18
CA MET A 94 -25.60 -15.88 0.85
C MET A 94 -26.15 -14.49 0.52
N LEU A 95 -25.29 -13.48 0.35
CA LEU A 95 -25.70 -12.13 -0.05
C LEU A 95 -26.05 -12.03 -1.54
N LEU A 96 -25.44 -12.85 -2.40
CA LEU A 96 -25.81 -12.96 -3.82
C LEU A 96 -27.18 -13.62 -3.96
N ARG A 97 -27.40 -14.78 -3.35
CA ARG A 97 -28.71 -15.47 -3.32
C ARG A 97 -29.83 -14.57 -2.78
N ALA A 98 -29.56 -13.85 -1.68
CA ALA A 98 -30.50 -12.87 -1.14
C ALA A 98 -30.81 -11.72 -2.12
N ARG A 99 -29.81 -11.23 -2.85
CA ARG A 99 -29.98 -10.18 -3.87
C ARG A 99 -30.80 -10.66 -5.07
N GLU A 100 -30.55 -11.88 -5.55
CA GLU A 100 -31.33 -12.51 -6.65
C GLU A 100 -32.80 -12.67 -6.27
N LEU A 101 -33.06 -13.10 -5.03
CA LEU A 101 -34.42 -13.15 -4.49
C LEU A 101 -35.04 -11.77 -4.24
N GLY A 102 -34.27 -10.67 -4.33
CA GLY A 102 -34.75 -9.30 -4.05
C GLY A 102 -35.01 -9.06 -2.55
N VAL A 103 -34.28 -9.75 -1.68
CA VAL A 103 -34.30 -9.55 -0.22
C VAL A 103 -33.36 -8.38 0.11
N PRO A 104 -33.82 -7.34 0.84
CA PRO A 104 -32.92 -6.31 1.35
C PRO A 104 -31.92 -6.91 2.35
N THR A 105 -30.63 -6.64 2.16
CA THR A 105 -29.54 -7.17 3.03
C THR A 105 -28.83 -6.06 3.81
N THR A 106 -28.21 -6.41 4.93
CA THR A 106 -27.33 -5.52 5.71
C THR A 106 -26.23 -6.34 6.38
N VAL A 107 -24.97 -5.91 6.24
CA VAL A 107 -23.82 -6.54 6.88
C VAL A 107 -23.39 -5.71 8.09
N ILE A 108 -23.09 -6.38 9.20
CA ILE A 108 -22.54 -5.77 10.41
C ILE A 108 -21.19 -6.46 10.69
N HIS A 109 -20.12 -5.71 10.44
CA HIS A 109 -18.74 -6.17 10.59
C HIS A 109 -18.31 -6.32 12.05
N ASN A 110 -17.25 -7.11 12.26
CA ASN A 110 -16.61 -7.26 13.57
C ASN A 110 -15.11 -7.60 13.44
N ALA A 111 -14.44 -7.93 14.55
CA ALA A 111 -13.07 -8.42 14.54
C ALA A 111 -12.97 -9.81 13.87
N SER A 112 -11.90 -10.02 13.09
CA SER A 112 -11.55 -11.27 12.43
C SER A 112 -10.13 -11.69 12.82
N ILE A 113 -9.80 -12.98 12.69
CA ILE A 113 -8.41 -13.43 12.82
C ILE A 113 -7.49 -12.71 11.81
N MET A 114 -8.00 -12.34 10.62
CA MET A 114 -7.26 -11.62 9.59
C MET A 114 -6.65 -10.29 10.06
N ASN A 115 -7.28 -9.60 11.01
CA ASN A 115 -6.78 -8.36 11.58
C ASN A 115 -6.29 -8.53 13.03
N ALA A 116 -6.84 -9.49 13.77
CA ALA A 116 -6.40 -9.79 15.14
C ALA A 116 -5.06 -10.55 15.17
N VAL A 117 -4.63 -11.17 14.06
CA VAL A 117 -3.29 -11.77 13.89
C VAL A 117 -2.16 -10.82 14.29
N GLY A 118 -2.35 -9.50 14.12
CA GLY A 118 -1.39 -8.47 14.56
C GLY A 118 -1.10 -8.46 16.07
N ALA A 119 -1.84 -9.23 16.88
CA ALA A 119 -1.50 -9.51 18.28
C ALA A 119 -0.13 -10.20 18.46
N CYS A 120 0.42 -10.87 17.44
CA CYS A 120 1.80 -11.37 17.49
C CYS A 120 2.88 -10.30 17.38
N GLY A 121 2.52 -9.04 17.08
CA GLY A 121 3.48 -7.94 16.89
C GLY A 121 3.92 -7.73 15.44
N LEU A 122 3.68 -8.70 14.55
CA LEU A 122 3.87 -8.53 13.11
C LEU A 122 2.83 -7.54 12.56
N GLN A 123 3.27 -6.61 11.73
CA GLN A 123 2.44 -5.50 11.29
C GLN A 123 1.64 -5.90 10.04
N LEU A 124 0.32 -5.68 10.08
CA LEU A 124 -0.65 -6.24 9.12
C LEU A 124 -0.37 -5.91 7.63
N TYR A 125 0.29 -4.78 7.34
CA TYR A 125 0.70 -4.39 5.98
C TYR A 125 1.76 -5.30 5.32
N ASN A 126 2.48 -6.10 6.10
CA ASN A 126 3.51 -7.03 5.64
C ASN A 126 2.95 -8.44 5.38
N PHE A 127 1.64 -8.67 5.60
CA PHE A 127 1.00 -9.95 5.31
C PHE A 127 0.62 -10.04 3.83
N GLY A 128 1.01 -11.15 3.20
CA GLY A 128 0.71 -11.48 1.82
C GLY A 128 -0.61 -12.25 1.66
N GLN A 129 -0.70 -13.11 0.64
CA GLN A 129 -1.88 -13.93 0.42
C GLN A 129 -2.05 -14.93 1.59
N THR A 130 -3.18 -14.86 2.28
CA THR A 130 -3.57 -15.85 3.31
C THR A 130 -3.89 -17.20 2.66
N VAL A 131 -3.49 -18.29 3.31
CA VAL A 131 -3.71 -19.67 2.84
C VAL A 131 -4.49 -20.49 3.87
N SER A 132 -4.94 -21.68 3.49
CA SER A 132 -5.56 -22.65 4.40
C SER A 132 -4.85 -23.99 4.27
N LEU A 133 -4.50 -24.60 5.40
CA LEU A 133 -3.80 -25.87 5.48
C LEU A 133 -4.80 -26.99 5.86
N PRO A 134 -5.27 -27.81 4.90
CA PRO A 134 -6.23 -28.89 5.14
C PRO A 134 -5.59 -30.08 5.87
N PHE A 135 -6.39 -30.88 6.58
CA PHE A 135 -5.90 -32.17 7.11
C PHE A 135 -5.47 -33.11 5.97
N TYR A 136 -4.30 -33.74 6.13
CA TYR A 136 -3.83 -34.80 5.23
C TYR A 136 -4.46 -36.15 5.58
N THR A 137 -4.64 -36.98 4.55
CA THR A 137 -4.97 -38.41 4.67
C THR A 137 -3.89 -39.24 3.98
N ASP A 138 -3.94 -40.57 4.14
CA ASP A 138 -3.01 -41.50 3.47
C ASP A 138 -3.08 -41.40 1.93
N SER A 139 -4.24 -41.03 1.39
CA SER A 139 -4.53 -40.95 -0.05
C SER A 139 -4.56 -39.53 -0.62
N TRP A 140 -4.68 -38.50 0.23
CA TRP A 140 -4.87 -37.11 -0.19
C TRP A 140 -4.03 -36.15 0.67
N LYS A 141 -2.98 -35.61 0.05
CA LYS A 141 -2.03 -34.65 0.65
C LYS A 141 -1.91 -33.41 -0.25
N PRO A 142 -2.91 -32.52 -0.27
CA PRO A 142 -2.95 -31.37 -1.16
C PRO A 142 -1.96 -30.28 -0.70
N ASP A 143 -1.05 -29.91 -1.60
CA ASP A 143 0.06 -28.99 -1.33
C ASP A 143 -0.07 -27.64 -2.05
N SER A 144 -1.21 -27.34 -2.67
CA SER A 144 -1.45 -26.09 -3.44
C SER A 144 -1.32 -24.80 -2.62
N TRP A 145 -1.34 -24.90 -1.29
CA TRP A 145 -1.03 -23.81 -0.37
C TRP A 145 0.46 -23.45 -0.35
N TYR A 146 1.36 -24.41 -0.61
CA TYR A 146 2.81 -24.28 -0.50
C TYR A 146 3.35 -23.24 -1.48
N ASP A 147 2.94 -23.31 -2.74
CA ASP A 147 3.36 -22.36 -3.79
C ASP A 147 3.02 -20.90 -3.43
N ARG A 148 1.94 -20.68 -2.68
CA ARG A 148 1.49 -19.35 -2.21
C ARG A 148 2.27 -18.87 -0.99
N VAL A 149 2.63 -19.77 -0.08
CA VAL A 149 3.57 -19.45 1.01
C VAL A 149 4.93 -19.08 0.42
N VAL A 150 5.43 -19.83 -0.59
CA VAL A 150 6.68 -19.51 -1.29
C VAL A 150 6.60 -18.14 -1.97
N GLU A 151 5.53 -17.85 -2.72
CA GLU A 151 5.33 -16.54 -3.37
C GLU A 151 5.40 -15.37 -2.36
N ASN A 152 4.79 -15.54 -1.18
CA ASN A 152 4.88 -14.56 -0.10
C ASN A 152 6.31 -14.46 0.47
N VAL A 153 6.97 -15.58 0.75
CA VAL A 153 8.33 -15.65 1.32
C VAL A 153 9.39 -15.06 0.38
N GLU A 154 9.26 -15.26 -0.93
CA GLU A 154 10.09 -14.63 -1.96
C GLU A 154 9.91 -13.11 -2.01
N LYS A 155 8.66 -12.67 -1.92
CA LYS A 155 8.31 -11.25 -1.74
C LYS A 155 8.62 -10.75 -0.33
N GLY A 156 9.09 -11.62 0.56
CA GLY A 156 9.44 -11.35 1.95
C GLY A 156 8.27 -10.97 2.86
N MET A 157 7.04 -11.24 2.44
CA MET A 157 5.80 -11.00 3.19
C MET A 157 5.52 -12.16 4.16
N HIS A 158 4.88 -11.86 5.30
CA HIS A 158 4.39 -12.89 6.21
C HIS A 158 3.15 -13.59 5.61
N THR A 159 2.92 -14.85 5.96
CA THR A 159 1.74 -15.61 5.51
C THR A 159 0.92 -16.05 6.69
N LEU A 160 -0.33 -15.58 6.79
CA LEU A 160 -1.32 -16.18 7.68
C LEU A 160 -1.77 -17.52 7.07
N VAL A 161 -1.64 -18.58 7.86
CA VAL A 161 -2.06 -19.95 7.55
C VAL A 161 -3.24 -20.27 8.47
N LEU A 162 -4.42 -20.37 7.89
CA LEU A 162 -5.62 -20.83 8.57
C LEU A 162 -5.57 -22.35 8.67
N LEU A 163 -5.80 -22.89 9.87
CA LEU A 163 -5.69 -24.33 10.14
C LEU A 163 -7.06 -25.01 10.04
N ASP A 164 -7.10 -26.22 9.47
CA ASP A 164 -8.36 -26.90 9.16
C ASP A 164 -9.23 -27.21 10.39
N ILE A 165 -10.55 -27.17 10.17
CA ILE A 165 -11.57 -27.46 11.17
C ILE A 165 -12.58 -28.44 10.57
N LYS A 166 -12.69 -29.61 11.18
CA LYS A 166 -13.70 -30.62 10.85
C LYS A 166 -14.79 -30.62 11.91
N VAL A 167 -15.85 -29.84 11.69
CA VAL A 167 -17.08 -29.90 12.51
C VAL A 167 -18.11 -30.75 11.80
N ARG A 168 -18.61 -31.79 12.46
CA ARG A 168 -19.76 -32.59 11.99
C ARG A 168 -19.57 -33.13 10.55
N GLU A 169 -18.36 -33.61 10.23
CA GLU A 169 -18.11 -34.34 8.99
C GLU A 169 -18.46 -35.84 9.16
N GLN A 170 -18.77 -36.51 8.05
CA GLN A 170 -18.97 -37.97 8.02
C GLN A 170 -17.66 -38.62 7.54
N SER A 171 -17.28 -39.75 8.14
CA SER A 171 -16.16 -40.54 7.61
C SER A 171 -16.47 -41.04 6.19
N GLU A 172 -15.43 -41.26 5.37
CA GLU A 172 -15.59 -41.74 3.99
C GLU A 172 -16.40 -43.05 3.93
N GLU A 173 -16.20 -43.96 4.89
CA GLU A 173 -16.96 -45.21 5.02
C GLU A 173 -18.45 -44.97 5.31
N ASN A 174 -18.77 -44.00 6.16
CA ASN A 174 -20.16 -43.65 6.49
C ASN A 174 -20.83 -42.93 5.32
N MET A 175 -20.13 -42.00 4.66
CA MET A 175 -20.60 -41.28 3.48
C MET A 175 -20.87 -42.24 2.31
N ALA A 176 -19.92 -43.13 1.98
CA ALA A 176 -20.07 -44.15 0.93
C ALA A 176 -21.21 -45.15 1.21
N ARG A 177 -21.61 -45.31 2.48
CA ARG A 177 -22.76 -46.14 2.91
C ARG A 177 -24.03 -45.34 3.19
N GLY A 178 -24.06 -44.03 2.92
CA GLY A 178 -25.22 -43.16 3.15
C GLY A 178 -25.63 -43.01 4.62
N ARG A 179 -24.73 -43.29 5.56
CA ARG A 179 -24.99 -43.23 7.01
C ARG A 179 -24.68 -41.83 7.53
N LYS A 180 -25.71 -41.11 7.99
CA LYS A 180 -25.57 -39.80 8.67
C LYS A 180 -25.02 -39.95 10.11
N ILE A 181 -23.84 -40.55 10.23
CA ILE A 181 -23.07 -40.67 11.48
C ILE A 181 -21.91 -39.68 11.36
N TYR A 182 -21.87 -38.72 12.28
CA TYR A 182 -20.91 -37.63 12.27
C TYR A 182 -19.81 -37.87 13.31
N GLU A 183 -18.58 -37.50 12.98
CA GLU A 183 -17.43 -37.60 13.88
C GLU A 183 -17.37 -36.44 14.89
N PRO A 184 -16.70 -36.62 16.05
CA PRO A 184 -16.45 -35.53 16.98
C PRO A 184 -15.63 -34.40 16.31
N PRO A 185 -15.84 -33.13 16.69
CA PRO A 185 -15.12 -32.03 16.08
C PRO A 185 -13.59 -32.14 16.23
N ARG A 186 -12.85 -31.92 15.14
CA ARG A 186 -11.38 -31.95 15.12
C ARG A 186 -10.84 -30.62 14.61
N TYR A 187 -9.91 -30.02 15.36
CA TYR A 187 -9.22 -28.78 15.01
C TYR A 187 -7.75 -29.10 14.79
N MET A 188 -7.14 -28.58 13.72
CA MET A 188 -5.73 -28.81 13.47
C MET A 188 -4.87 -28.05 14.49
N ASN A 189 -4.12 -28.78 15.30
CA ASN A 189 -3.15 -28.23 16.25
C ASN A 189 -1.90 -27.69 15.49
N PRO A 190 -1.24 -26.61 15.96
CA PRO A 190 0.05 -26.16 15.43
C PRO A 190 1.10 -27.27 15.24
N VAL A 191 1.17 -28.27 16.13
CA VAL A 191 2.08 -29.43 15.98
C VAL A 191 1.77 -30.19 14.68
N THR A 192 0.51 -30.52 14.43
CA THR A 192 0.06 -31.18 13.19
C THR A 192 0.31 -30.31 11.97
N ALA A 193 0.04 -29.01 12.07
CA ALA A 193 0.25 -28.05 10.99
C ALA A 193 1.73 -27.97 10.57
N VAL A 194 2.64 -27.80 11.54
CA VAL A 194 4.08 -27.76 11.30
C VAL A 194 4.57 -29.11 10.74
N SER A 195 4.10 -30.24 11.27
CA SER A 195 4.44 -31.56 10.74
C SER A 195 4.03 -31.72 9.26
N GLN A 196 2.81 -31.31 8.87
CA GLN A 196 2.37 -31.35 7.47
C GLN A 196 3.15 -30.38 6.57
N ILE A 197 3.53 -29.21 7.09
CA ILE A 197 4.36 -28.24 6.35
C ILE A 197 5.74 -28.83 6.05
N LEU A 198 6.38 -29.43 7.05
CA LEU A 198 7.69 -30.08 6.91
C LEU A 198 7.63 -31.32 6.00
N GLU A 199 6.57 -32.12 6.09
CA GLU A 199 6.34 -33.24 5.15
C GLU A 199 6.25 -32.74 3.70
N SER A 200 5.57 -31.62 3.48
CA SER A 200 5.36 -31.05 2.13
C SER A 200 6.64 -30.44 1.55
N GLU A 201 7.46 -29.77 2.38
CA GLU A 201 8.81 -29.33 2.01
C GLU A 201 9.68 -30.52 1.58
N ILE A 202 9.65 -31.64 2.33
CA ILE A 202 10.41 -32.86 1.97
C ILE A 202 9.92 -33.45 0.64
N ILE A 203 8.61 -33.54 0.42
CA ILE A 203 8.03 -34.04 -0.83
C ILE A 203 8.45 -33.15 -2.02
N ARG A 204 8.30 -31.82 -1.90
CA ARG A 204 8.68 -30.88 -2.97
C ARG A 204 10.20 -30.85 -3.22
N ALA A 205 11.01 -30.98 -2.18
CA ALA A 205 12.47 -31.10 -2.31
C ALA A 205 12.89 -32.39 -3.03
N ALA A 206 12.20 -33.51 -2.78
CA ALA A 206 12.47 -34.79 -3.45
C ALA A 206 12.05 -34.79 -4.94
N SER A 207 10.96 -34.11 -5.31
CA SER A 207 10.49 -34.04 -6.71
C SER A 207 11.38 -33.20 -7.64
N ALA A 208 12.21 -32.31 -7.09
CA ALA A 208 13.05 -31.37 -7.85
C ALA A 208 14.26 -32.01 -8.58
N SER A 209 14.41 -33.34 -8.53
CA SER A 209 15.39 -34.07 -9.36
C SER A 209 14.97 -34.25 -10.82
N SER A 210 13.83 -33.66 -11.23
CA SER A 210 13.31 -33.64 -12.60
C SER A 210 13.10 -32.20 -13.09
N GLU A 211 13.13 -32.00 -14.41
CA GLU A 211 13.50 -30.75 -15.14
C GLU A 211 12.60 -29.49 -14.97
N GLU A 212 11.80 -29.37 -13.90
CA GLU A 212 10.94 -28.21 -13.63
C GLU A 212 11.64 -27.09 -12.82
N PRO A 213 11.19 -25.82 -12.93
CA PRO A 213 11.84 -24.68 -12.27
C PRO A 213 11.76 -24.74 -10.73
N LYS A 214 12.80 -24.20 -10.09
CA LYS A 214 13.11 -24.32 -8.66
C LYS A 214 12.01 -23.76 -7.72
N ILE A 215 11.15 -24.63 -7.16
CA ILE A 215 10.23 -24.29 -6.06
C ILE A 215 10.43 -25.27 -4.88
N HIS A 216 11.60 -25.21 -4.24
CA HIS A 216 11.99 -26.06 -3.09
C HIS A 216 13.05 -25.37 -2.22
N GLY A 217 13.18 -25.77 -0.95
CA GLY A 217 14.19 -25.27 -0.02
C GLY A 217 13.84 -23.93 0.64
N TYR A 218 12.56 -23.55 0.66
CA TYR A 218 12.09 -22.24 1.13
C TYR A 218 11.60 -22.26 2.59
N LEU A 219 11.07 -23.39 3.08
CA LEU A 219 10.55 -23.58 4.43
C LEU A 219 11.45 -24.51 5.26
N LYS A 220 12.74 -24.17 5.35
CA LYS A 220 13.73 -24.97 6.07
C LYS A 220 13.43 -25.00 7.58
N PRO A 221 13.46 -26.18 8.24
CA PRO A 221 13.09 -26.31 9.66
C PRO A 221 13.83 -25.32 10.57
N GLU A 222 15.14 -25.25 10.42
CA GLU A 222 16.06 -24.50 11.28
C GLU A 222 16.17 -22.99 10.95
N SER A 223 15.68 -22.52 9.81
CA SER A 223 15.80 -21.10 9.42
C SER A 223 14.48 -20.40 9.07
N THR A 224 13.35 -21.11 9.06
CA THR A 224 12.05 -20.51 8.81
C THR A 224 11.35 -20.22 10.14
N LEU A 225 11.20 -18.94 10.45
CA LEU A 225 10.46 -18.48 11.62
C LEU A 225 8.95 -18.65 11.42
N ALA A 226 8.28 -19.04 12.50
CA ALA A 226 6.84 -19.20 12.55
C ALA A 226 6.28 -18.75 13.91
N ILE A 227 5.01 -18.35 13.92
CA ILE A 227 4.28 -17.94 15.13
C ILE A 227 2.95 -18.68 15.18
N ALA A 228 2.75 -19.49 16.21
CA ALA A 228 1.45 -20.09 16.52
C ALA A 228 0.61 -19.15 17.38
N LEU A 229 -0.68 -19.06 17.04
CA LEU A 229 -1.66 -18.15 17.63
C LEU A 229 -2.90 -18.94 18.06
N SER A 230 -3.11 -19.02 19.37
CA SER A 230 -4.24 -19.74 19.98
C SER A 230 -5.21 -18.76 20.63
N ARG A 231 -6.52 -18.92 20.39
CA ARG A 231 -7.61 -18.15 21.02
C ARG A 231 -7.39 -16.64 21.03
N VAL A 232 -6.95 -16.10 19.90
CA VAL A 232 -6.74 -14.66 19.73
C VAL A 232 -8.02 -13.88 20.04
N GLY A 233 -7.91 -12.89 20.92
CA GLY A 233 -9.04 -12.13 21.47
C GLY A 233 -9.53 -12.61 22.85
N SER A 234 -9.13 -13.79 23.32
CA SER A 234 -9.48 -14.26 24.66
C SER A 234 -8.66 -13.53 25.74
N PRO A 235 -9.30 -13.00 26.82
CA PRO A 235 -8.57 -12.25 27.85
C PRO A 235 -7.61 -13.11 28.69
N ASP A 236 -7.93 -14.40 28.84
CA ASP A 236 -7.30 -15.33 29.78
C ASP A 236 -6.72 -16.58 29.10
N LYS A 237 -7.23 -16.97 27.92
CA LYS A 237 -6.80 -18.16 27.17
C LYS A 237 -6.01 -17.87 25.89
N GLN A 238 -5.80 -16.61 25.51
CA GLN A 238 -4.97 -16.29 24.34
C GLN A 238 -3.53 -16.75 24.59
N ARG A 239 -2.94 -17.47 23.63
CA ARG A 239 -1.55 -17.92 23.67
C ARG A 239 -0.85 -17.60 22.36
N ILE A 240 0.40 -17.17 22.47
CA ILE A 240 1.28 -16.87 21.33
C ILE A 240 2.58 -17.63 21.60
N VAL A 241 3.07 -18.36 20.61
CA VAL A 241 4.32 -19.15 20.69
C VAL A 241 5.11 -18.92 19.41
N CYS A 242 6.31 -18.37 19.53
CA CYS A 242 7.20 -18.05 18.41
C CYS A 242 8.41 -18.99 18.39
N GLY A 243 8.90 -19.34 17.20
CA GLY A 243 10.13 -20.15 17.06
C GLY A 243 10.47 -20.43 15.62
N THR A 244 11.50 -21.24 15.38
CA THR A 244 11.71 -21.87 14.07
C THR A 244 10.69 -22.99 13.86
N LEU A 245 10.45 -23.41 12.61
CA LEU A 245 9.60 -24.57 12.32
C LEU A 245 10.11 -25.84 13.03
N GLN A 246 11.44 -26.00 13.17
CA GLN A 246 12.03 -27.06 13.98
C GLN A 246 11.59 -26.97 15.45
N GLN A 247 11.79 -25.82 16.10
CA GLN A 247 11.40 -25.64 17.51
C GLN A 247 9.91 -25.89 17.75
N LEU A 248 9.04 -25.40 16.85
CA LEU A 248 7.59 -25.63 16.99
C LEU A 248 7.19 -27.09 16.76
N SER A 249 7.99 -27.88 16.04
CA SER A 249 7.79 -29.34 15.86
C SER A 249 8.23 -30.19 17.05
N GLU A 250 9.09 -29.65 17.91
CA GLU A 250 9.58 -30.31 19.13
C GLU A 250 8.65 -30.08 20.34
N LEU A 251 7.67 -29.18 20.22
CA LEU A 251 6.67 -28.86 21.24
C LEU A 251 5.49 -29.86 21.26
N THR A 252 4.76 -29.86 22.38
CA THR A 252 3.56 -30.67 22.58
C THR A 252 2.27 -29.88 22.34
N GLU A 253 1.14 -30.57 22.18
CA GLU A 253 -0.16 -29.89 22.00
C GLU A 253 -0.52 -28.95 23.17
N ASP A 254 -0.14 -29.33 24.39
CA ASP A 254 -0.37 -28.55 25.62
C ASP A 254 0.40 -27.22 25.65
N ASP A 255 1.50 -27.10 24.90
CA ASP A 255 2.29 -25.86 24.80
C ASP A 255 1.56 -24.78 24.00
N PHE A 256 0.66 -25.17 23.09
CA PHE A 256 -0.19 -24.25 22.33
C PHE A 256 -1.53 -23.97 23.01
N GLY A 257 -1.96 -24.82 23.95
CA GLY A 257 -3.23 -24.67 24.68
C GLY A 257 -4.44 -25.18 23.90
N GLU A 258 -5.63 -24.66 24.20
CA GLU A 258 -6.88 -25.11 23.58
C GLU A 258 -7.18 -24.40 22.24
N PRO A 259 -7.84 -25.05 21.24
CA PRO A 259 -8.26 -24.42 19.98
C PRO A 259 -9.24 -23.25 20.21
N LEU A 260 -9.41 -22.29 19.28
CA LEU A 260 -8.97 -22.29 17.88
C LEU A 260 -7.54 -21.79 17.67
N PHE A 261 -6.93 -22.25 16.57
CA PHE A 261 -5.53 -22.02 16.23
C PHE A 261 -5.37 -21.37 14.85
N SER A 262 -4.30 -20.60 14.69
CA SER A 262 -3.77 -20.16 13.40
C SER A 262 -2.24 -20.16 13.47
N LEU A 263 -1.57 -20.25 12.32
CA LEU A 263 -0.11 -20.20 12.23
C LEU A 263 0.28 -19.05 11.30
N VAL A 264 1.38 -18.36 11.61
CA VAL A 264 1.99 -17.37 10.71
C VAL A 264 3.36 -17.89 10.30
N ILE A 265 3.60 -17.99 8.99
CA ILE A 265 4.96 -18.16 8.45
C ILE A 265 5.56 -16.78 8.25
N VAL A 266 6.69 -16.52 8.89
CA VAL A 266 7.26 -15.17 8.95
C VAL A 266 8.13 -14.93 7.72
N GLY A 267 7.72 -13.97 6.89
CA GLY A 267 8.48 -13.49 5.75
C GLY A 267 9.81 -12.80 6.13
N LYS A 268 10.68 -12.63 5.12
CA LYS A 268 12.05 -12.10 5.28
C LYS A 268 12.14 -10.58 5.49
N ARG A 269 11.05 -9.81 5.32
CA ARG A 269 11.02 -8.37 5.60
C ARG A 269 10.54 -8.15 7.03
N LEU A 270 11.44 -8.35 7.99
CA LEU A 270 11.19 -8.07 9.41
C LEU A 270 11.72 -6.69 9.79
N HIS A 271 10.86 -5.88 10.41
CA HIS A 271 11.26 -4.66 11.09
C HIS A 271 11.78 -5.01 12.51
N GLU A 272 12.77 -4.28 13.05
CA GLU A 272 13.37 -4.60 14.37
C GLU A 272 12.33 -4.68 15.51
N LEU A 273 11.37 -3.76 15.54
CA LEU A 273 10.21 -3.80 16.45
C LEU A 273 9.35 -5.08 16.34
N GLU A 274 9.17 -5.63 15.13
CA GLU A 274 8.41 -6.88 14.94
C GLU A 274 9.18 -8.07 15.55
N VAL A 275 10.51 -8.08 15.39
CA VAL A 275 11.39 -9.07 16.01
C VAL A 275 11.32 -8.97 17.54
N GLN A 276 11.54 -7.78 18.09
CA GLN A 276 11.56 -7.52 19.55
C GLN A 276 10.22 -7.82 20.24
N TYR A 277 9.09 -7.51 19.60
CA TYR A 277 7.78 -7.82 20.17
C TYR A 277 7.52 -9.33 20.16
N SER A 278 7.84 -10.01 19.05
CA SER A 278 7.63 -11.45 18.89
C SER A 278 8.56 -12.28 19.79
N GLU A 279 9.78 -11.78 20.06
CA GLU A 279 10.79 -12.39 20.94
C GLU A 279 10.26 -12.62 22.37
N ALA A 280 9.34 -11.78 22.85
CA ALA A 280 8.70 -11.96 24.16
C ALA A 280 7.97 -13.32 24.29
N TRP A 281 7.56 -13.90 23.17
CA TRP A 281 6.81 -15.15 23.03
C TRP A 281 7.65 -16.31 22.44
N ALA A 282 8.95 -16.10 22.25
CA ALA A 282 9.83 -17.10 21.65
C ALA A 282 10.18 -18.25 22.61
N VAL A 283 10.18 -19.48 22.08
CA VAL A 283 10.65 -20.70 22.78
C VAL A 283 12.11 -20.54 23.21
N ASP A 284 12.95 -20.07 22.29
CA ASP A 284 14.32 -19.63 22.52
C ASP A 284 14.50 -18.24 21.93
N LYS A 285 14.87 -17.28 22.77
CA LYS A 285 14.99 -15.86 22.41
C LYS A 285 16.27 -15.56 21.64
N ASP A 286 17.37 -16.20 22.03
CA ASP A 286 18.67 -16.00 21.40
C ASP A 286 18.63 -16.58 19.98
N GLU A 287 18.01 -17.75 19.81
CA GLU A 287 17.82 -18.38 18.49
C GLU A 287 16.80 -17.61 17.63
N TRP A 288 15.68 -17.16 18.20
CA TRP A 288 14.73 -16.27 17.50
C TRP A 288 15.42 -15.02 16.97
N ALA A 289 16.19 -14.32 17.82
CA ALA A 289 16.93 -13.13 17.44
C ALA A 289 18.03 -13.42 16.39
N ARG A 290 18.74 -14.55 16.50
CA ARG A 290 19.75 -14.99 15.53
C ARG A 290 19.12 -15.23 14.15
N VAL A 291 18.11 -16.08 14.08
CA VAL A 291 17.45 -16.44 12.81
C VAL A 291 16.71 -15.25 12.21
N ALA A 292 16.06 -14.40 13.03
CA ALA A 292 15.44 -13.17 12.54
C ALA A 292 16.46 -12.24 11.88
N LYS A 293 17.63 -12.07 12.49
CA LYS A 293 18.73 -11.25 11.97
C LYS A 293 19.34 -11.83 10.68
N GLU A 294 19.38 -13.15 10.53
CA GLU A 294 19.79 -13.82 9.28
C GLU A 294 18.71 -13.75 8.18
N CYS A 295 17.44 -13.74 8.57
CA CYS A 295 16.30 -13.56 7.67
C CYS A 295 16.08 -12.12 7.23
N THR A 296 16.60 -11.14 7.98
CA THR A 296 16.55 -9.72 7.62
C THR A 296 17.46 -9.44 6.42
N MET A 297 16.97 -9.73 5.21
CA MET A 297 17.48 -9.06 4.02
C MET A 297 17.34 -7.55 4.24
N VAL A 298 18.35 -6.79 3.83
CA VAL A 298 18.38 -5.32 3.98
C VAL A 298 17.21 -4.71 3.21
N VAL A 299 16.09 -4.55 3.91
CA VAL A 299 15.05 -3.61 3.51
C VAL A 299 15.56 -2.25 3.93
N LEU A 300 15.87 -1.42 2.95
CA LEU A 300 16.01 0.02 3.16
C LEU A 300 14.63 0.56 3.56
N ILE A 301 14.33 0.51 4.86
CA ILE A 301 13.11 1.09 5.42
C ILE A 301 13.29 2.60 5.46
N ASP A 302 12.67 3.24 4.47
CA ASP A 302 12.35 4.67 4.39
C ASP A 302 11.78 5.14 5.74
N SER A 303 12.60 5.77 6.59
CA SER A 303 12.23 6.14 7.96
C SER A 303 11.59 7.53 8.09
N GLU A 304 11.09 8.11 7.00
CA GLU A 304 10.29 9.35 7.07
C GLU A 304 8.91 9.09 7.72
N PRO A 305 8.58 9.73 8.87
CA PRO A 305 7.32 9.50 9.56
C PRO A 305 6.18 10.35 9.00
N ASN A 306 5.76 10.15 7.74
CA ASN A 306 4.55 10.78 7.15
C ASN A 306 3.95 10.01 5.94
N SER A 307 3.49 8.78 6.13
CA SER A 307 2.44 8.20 5.27
C SER A 307 1.04 8.52 5.81
N PRO A 308 0.06 8.92 4.96
CA PRO A 308 -1.23 9.45 5.42
C PRO A 308 -2.24 8.36 5.83
N THR A 309 -1.88 7.51 6.80
CA THR A 309 -2.78 6.47 7.33
C THR A 309 -2.59 6.20 8.84
N LYS A 310 -2.60 7.24 9.68
CA LYS A 310 -2.86 7.11 11.14
C LYS A 310 -3.21 8.47 11.76
N SER A 311 -4.49 8.67 12.13
CA SER A 311 -4.91 9.81 12.94
C SER A 311 -5.45 9.33 14.29
N GLN A 312 -4.82 9.78 15.38
CA GLN A 312 -5.22 9.56 16.80
C GLN A 312 -5.04 8.09 17.25
N SER A 313 -4.43 7.73 18.38
CA SER A 313 -4.25 8.44 19.65
C SER A 313 -3.25 7.69 20.54
N THR A 314 -2.26 8.38 21.10
CA THR A 314 -1.49 7.90 22.26
C THR A 314 -1.41 9.02 23.29
N TRP A 315 -1.99 8.78 24.46
CA TRP A 315 -1.88 9.65 25.62
C TRP A 315 -1.12 8.84 26.67
N SER A 316 0.08 9.29 27.03
CA SER A 316 0.85 8.71 28.14
C SER A 316 0.91 9.72 29.30
N PRO A 317 0.70 9.31 30.56
CA PRO A 317 0.52 10.25 31.66
C PRO A 317 1.85 10.85 32.14
N ARG A 318 1.85 12.12 32.56
CA ARG A 318 2.91 12.67 33.43
C ARG A 318 2.55 12.46 34.92
N PRO A 319 3.54 12.37 35.82
CA PRO A 319 3.29 12.08 37.23
C PRO A 319 2.64 13.27 37.95
N GLY A 320 1.59 13.01 38.73
CA GLY A 320 0.99 13.99 39.65
C GLY A 320 1.73 14.06 40.99
N PRO A 321 1.73 15.21 41.69
CA PRO A 321 2.36 15.33 43.01
C PRO A 321 1.55 14.66 44.11
N SER A 322 2.24 14.36 45.21
CA SER A 322 1.74 13.74 46.44
C SER A 322 0.40 14.27 46.96
N GLN A 323 -0.48 13.37 47.40
CA GLN A 323 -1.51 13.66 48.41
C GLN A 323 -1.38 12.73 49.60
N ALA A 324 -1.46 13.30 50.80
CA ALA A 324 -1.55 12.58 52.06
C ALA A 324 -2.96 12.77 52.66
N GLY A 325 -3.58 11.66 53.06
CA GLY A 325 -4.59 11.61 54.13
C GLY A 325 -6.00 12.15 53.87
N SER A 326 -6.99 11.26 53.80
CA SER A 326 -8.00 11.10 54.86
C SER A 326 -8.94 9.92 54.57
N GLN A 327 -9.74 9.51 55.56
CA GLN A 327 -10.23 8.12 55.71
C GLN A 327 -11.63 7.85 55.14
N ALA A 328 -11.91 6.56 54.92
CA ALA A 328 -13.22 6.00 54.57
C ALA A 328 -14.21 5.98 55.76
N PRO A 329 -15.48 5.60 55.50
CA PRO A 329 -15.99 4.41 56.19
C PRO A 329 -16.61 3.35 55.24
N VAL A 330 -17.14 2.28 55.83
CA VAL A 330 -17.17 0.91 55.30
C VAL A 330 -18.59 0.44 54.89
N SER A 331 -18.62 -0.68 54.15
CA SER A 331 -19.70 -1.61 53.74
C SER A 331 -20.97 -1.73 54.61
N SER A 332 -22.04 -2.47 54.28
CA SER A 332 -22.34 -3.54 53.29
C SER A 332 -23.88 -3.72 53.27
N TYR A 333 -24.47 -4.39 52.27
CA TYR A 333 -25.71 -5.16 52.47
C TYR A 333 -25.84 -6.30 51.46
N GLY A 334 -26.40 -7.42 51.89
CA GLY A 334 -26.69 -8.57 51.05
C GLY A 334 -27.93 -9.35 51.52
N ALA A 335 -28.38 -10.24 50.64
CA ALA A 335 -29.29 -11.38 50.86
C ALA A 335 -30.72 -11.14 51.42
N VAL A 336 -31.61 -12.03 50.98
CA VAL A 336 -33.09 -12.01 51.13
C VAL A 336 -33.54 -13.06 52.17
N SER A 337 -34.69 -12.86 52.85
CA SER A 337 -35.85 -13.82 52.87
C SER A 337 -36.80 -13.74 54.11
N ARG A 338 -38.12 -13.92 53.86
CA ARG A 338 -39.21 -14.46 54.75
C ARG A 338 -39.69 -13.61 55.96
N SER A 339 -40.98 -13.55 56.40
CA SER A 339 -42.29 -14.19 56.03
C SER A 339 -43.52 -13.22 56.28
N PRO A 340 -44.74 -13.59 56.81
CA PRO A 340 -45.96 -13.79 56.00
C PRO A 340 -47.31 -13.10 56.45
N GLU A 341 -48.32 -13.16 55.56
CA GLU A 341 -49.81 -13.28 55.72
C GLU A 341 -50.76 -12.31 56.52
N VAL A 342 -51.86 -11.92 55.82
CA VAL A 342 -53.30 -11.82 56.24
C VAL A 342 -53.79 -10.63 57.13
N ALA A 343 -55.00 -10.02 57.00
CA ALA A 343 -56.00 -9.82 55.90
C ALA A 343 -57.15 -8.81 56.33
N TYR A 344 -58.15 -8.56 55.46
CA TYR A 344 -59.49 -7.87 55.67
C TYR A 344 -59.51 -6.33 55.91
N ALA A 345 -60.48 -5.50 55.45
CA ALA A 345 -61.70 -5.65 54.61
C ALA A 345 -62.05 -4.32 53.82
N PRO A 346 -63.30 -3.94 53.44
CA PRO A 346 -63.77 -3.90 52.02
C PRO A 346 -64.18 -2.48 51.46
N PRO A 347 -64.59 -2.34 50.16
CA PRO A 347 -64.80 -1.06 49.44
C PRO A 347 -66.28 -0.57 49.50
N PRO A 348 -66.70 0.64 49.02
CA PRO A 348 -66.89 1.01 47.58
C PRO A 348 -66.71 2.56 47.32
N PRO A 349 -67.23 3.25 46.26
CA PRO A 349 -68.00 2.81 45.07
C PRO A 349 -67.52 3.36 43.71
N ALA A 350 -68.28 3.00 42.65
CA ALA A 350 -68.09 3.42 41.26
C ALA A 350 -69.35 4.12 40.69
N TYR A 351 -69.21 4.65 39.46
CA TYR A 351 -70.23 5.27 38.57
C TYR A 351 -70.72 6.69 38.88
N SER A 352 -70.56 7.59 37.89
CA SER A 352 -71.67 7.95 36.97
C SER A 352 -71.19 8.84 35.81
N GLN A 353 -71.77 8.67 34.62
CA GLN A 353 -71.69 9.67 33.54
C GLN A 353 -72.69 10.81 33.80
N ALA A 354 -72.34 12.05 33.47
CA ALA A 354 -73.29 13.12 33.18
C ALA A 354 -72.65 14.17 32.26
N ALA A 355 -73.46 14.80 31.40
CA ALA A 355 -73.02 15.71 30.34
C ALA A 355 -73.25 17.19 30.67
N ASN A 356 -72.66 18.06 29.83
CA ASN A 356 -72.96 19.49 29.62
C ASN A 356 -72.46 20.52 30.65
N ALA A 357 -71.46 21.30 30.21
CA ALA A 357 -71.39 22.79 30.16
C ALA A 357 -70.00 23.35 30.54
N PRO A 358 -69.62 24.56 30.07
CA PRO A 358 -69.72 25.07 28.71
C PRO A 358 -68.32 25.48 28.14
N LEU A 359 -68.22 25.70 26.83
CA LEU A 359 -66.96 26.07 26.17
C LEU A 359 -66.51 27.50 26.52
N LEU A 360 -65.29 27.64 27.04
CA LEU A 360 -64.59 28.93 27.18
C LEU A 360 -63.81 29.27 25.89
N PRO A 361 -63.75 30.55 25.47
CA PRO A 361 -63.08 30.95 24.23
C PRO A 361 -61.55 30.85 24.34
N GLY A 362 -60.92 30.28 23.33
CA GLY A 362 -59.46 30.08 23.29
C GLY A 362 -58.67 31.40 23.13
N PRO A 363 -57.49 31.53 23.75
CA PRO A 363 -56.66 32.73 23.63
C PRO A 363 -56.00 32.82 22.24
N HIS A 364 -56.02 34.03 21.66
CA HIS A 364 -55.41 34.33 20.36
C HIS A 364 -53.91 33.96 20.31
N GLN A 365 -53.55 33.00 19.46
CA GLN A 365 -52.15 32.80 19.08
C GLN A 365 -51.70 33.93 18.13
N LYS A 366 -50.72 34.73 18.57
CA LYS A 366 -50.01 35.66 17.67
C LYS A 366 -49.23 34.84 16.63
N PRO A 367 -49.26 35.20 15.33
CA PRO A 367 -48.51 34.47 14.32
C PRO A 367 -47.00 34.67 14.53
N THR A 368 -46.31 33.63 15.00
CA THR A 368 -44.84 33.61 15.06
C THR A 368 -44.29 33.61 13.64
N ARG A 369 -43.80 34.76 13.18
CA ARG A 369 -43.21 34.95 11.85
C ARG A 369 -41.90 34.15 11.75
N ARG A 370 -41.97 32.88 11.35
CA ARG A 370 -40.80 32.00 11.19
C ARG A 370 -39.84 32.59 10.15
N THR A 371 -38.62 32.91 10.57
CA THR A 371 -37.52 33.27 9.67
C THR A 371 -37.11 32.07 8.82
N ALA A 372 -36.80 32.32 7.53
CA ALA A 372 -36.44 31.27 6.58
C ALA A 372 -35.24 30.42 7.06
N ALA A 373 -35.30 29.11 6.79
CA ALA A 373 -34.33 28.13 7.28
C ALA A 373 -32.89 28.45 6.86
N THR A 374 -32.68 28.96 5.64
CA THR A 374 -31.39 29.45 5.15
C THR A 374 -30.74 30.49 6.07
N ARG A 375 -31.51 31.42 6.64
CA ARG A 375 -30.95 32.44 7.55
C ARG A 375 -30.51 31.86 8.90
N ARG A 376 -31.14 30.77 9.35
CA ARG A 376 -30.72 30.01 10.54
C ARG A 376 -29.47 29.18 10.26
N PHE A 377 -29.42 28.51 9.10
CA PHE A 377 -28.26 27.75 8.65
C PHE A 377 -27.02 28.64 8.48
N CYS A 378 -27.12 29.75 7.74
CA CYS A 378 -26.00 30.68 7.58
C CYS A 378 -25.54 31.27 8.91
N GLY A 379 -26.46 31.62 9.82
CA GLY A 379 -26.10 32.09 11.16
C GLY A 379 -25.32 31.05 11.98
N ALA A 380 -25.79 29.80 12.00
CA ALA A 380 -25.09 28.70 12.67
C ALA A 380 -23.72 28.40 12.02
N PHE A 381 -23.64 28.43 10.69
CA PHE A 381 -22.41 28.21 9.94
C PHE A 381 -21.37 29.31 10.19
N SER A 382 -21.77 30.59 10.21
CA SER A 382 -20.87 31.70 10.57
C SER A 382 -20.34 31.60 12.00
N ILE A 383 -21.16 31.14 12.95
CA ILE A 383 -20.72 30.92 14.34
C ILE A 383 -19.73 29.75 14.41
N ALA A 384 -20.01 28.63 13.73
CA ALA A 384 -19.11 27.49 13.66
C ALA A 384 -17.76 27.85 13.02
N LEU A 385 -17.76 28.65 11.95
CA LEU A 385 -16.55 29.16 11.31
C LEU A 385 -15.75 30.08 12.24
N LEU A 386 -16.42 30.96 13.00
CA LEU A 386 -15.77 31.83 13.98
C LEU A 386 -15.11 31.01 15.11
N ILE A 387 -15.82 30.01 15.64
CA ILE A 387 -15.30 29.10 16.66
C ILE A 387 -14.07 28.34 16.10
N PHE A 388 -14.16 27.81 14.89
CA PHE A 388 -13.04 27.13 14.23
C PHE A 388 -11.82 28.04 14.07
N LEU A 389 -12.00 29.29 13.62
CA LEU A 389 -10.93 30.27 13.49
C LEU A 389 -10.31 30.64 14.85
N ILE A 390 -11.12 30.80 15.90
CA ILE A 390 -10.64 31.10 17.25
C ILE A 390 -9.87 29.91 17.83
N PHE A 391 -10.36 28.67 17.71
CA PHE A 391 -9.64 27.49 18.20
C PHE A 391 -8.40 27.15 17.36
N SER A 392 -8.43 27.42 16.05
CA SER A 392 -7.24 27.31 15.19
C SER A 392 -6.17 28.31 15.59
N THR A 393 -6.51 29.61 15.69
CA THR A 393 -5.55 30.65 16.09
C THR A 393 -5.06 30.46 17.53
N LEU A 394 -5.93 30.12 18.48
CA LEU A 394 -5.53 29.80 19.84
C LEU A 394 -4.67 28.52 19.90
N GLY A 395 -4.97 27.50 19.09
CA GLY A 395 -4.15 26.31 18.95
C GLY A 395 -2.77 26.58 18.34
N HIS A 396 -2.66 27.52 17.40
CA HIS A 396 -1.39 28.00 16.87
C HIS A 396 -0.59 28.83 17.89
N ILE A 397 -1.26 29.66 18.70
CA ILE A 397 -0.63 30.43 19.78
C ILE A 397 -0.13 29.50 20.90
N LEU A 398 -0.93 28.52 21.32
CA LEU A 398 -0.57 27.56 22.37
C LEU A 398 0.47 26.52 21.92
N ARG A 399 0.56 26.21 20.61
CA ARG A 399 1.69 25.47 20.02
C ARG A 399 2.92 26.35 19.75
N GLY A 400 2.87 27.65 20.05
CA GLY A 400 3.99 28.59 19.98
C GLY A 400 4.98 28.50 21.15
N GLY A 401 4.87 27.47 22.01
CA GLY A 401 5.90 27.15 23.01
C GLY A 401 7.16 26.63 22.33
N PHE A 402 8.26 27.39 22.44
CA PHE A 402 9.52 27.10 21.75
C PHE A 402 10.25 25.88 22.34
N GLU A 403 10.11 24.73 21.69
CA GLU A 403 11.26 23.84 21.47
C GLU A 403 11.69 23.99 20.01
N VAL A 404 12.87 24.57 19.80
CA VAL A 404 13.53 24.59 18.50
C VAL A 404 14.23 23.26 18.34
N VAL A 405 13.52 22.27 17.79
CA VAL A 405 14.15 21.08 17.23
C VAL A 405 14.90 21.52 15.98
N TRP A 406 16.22 21.34 15.99
CA TRP A 406 17.08 21.68 14.86
C TRP A 406 17.09 20.49 13.90
N ASP A 407 16.20 20.50 12.90
CA ASP A 407 16.12 19.48 11.83
C ASP A 407 17.33 19.49 10.85
N ASN A 408 18.52 19.88 11.31
CA ASN A 408 19.74 20.04 10.51
C ASN A 408 20.81 18.98 10.80
N GLU A 409 20.42 17.84 11.38
CA GLU A 409 21.28 16.68 11.65
C GLU A 409 20.91 15.48 10.74
N PRO A 410 21.88 14.59 10.43
CA PRO A 410 21.63 13.34 9.71
C PRO A 410 20.62 12.43 10.40
N ARG A 411 19.71 11.83 9.62
CA ARG A 411 18.71 10.90 10.13
C ARG A 411 19.15 9.44 9.98
N PRO A 412 18.58 8.50 10.74
CA PRO A 412 18.87 7.07 10.59
C PRO A 412 18.63 6.52 9.17
N GLU A 413 17.62 7.00 8.43
CA GLU A 413 17.36 6.58 7.04
C GLU A 413 18.49 6.92 6.05
N ASP A 414 19.21 8.02 6.32
CA ASP A 414 20.18 8.61 5.40
C ASP A 414 21.43 7.72 5.31
N GLY A 415 21.83 7.10 6.42
CA GLY A 415 22.97 6.18 6.52
C GLY A 415 23.89 6.47 7.71
N HIS A 416 24.91 5.65 7.88
CA HIS A 416 25.95 5.88 8.88
C HIS A 416 26.85 7.05 8.46
N VAL A 417 26.99 8.04 9.33
CA VAL A 417 27.84 9.21 9.11
C VAL A 417 29.31 8.82 9.25
N ILE A 418 30.09 8.98 8.18
CA ILE A 418 31.56 8.89 8.23
C ILE A 418 32.12 10.21 8.75
N SER A 419 31.76 11.31 8.08
CA SER A 419 32.27 12.65 8.35
C SER A 419 31.18 13.68 8.12
N CYS A 420 31.17 14.76 8.91
CA CYS A 420 30.31 15.93 8.67
C CYS A 420 31.17 17.19 8.66
N SER A 421 30.76 18.21 7.92
CA SER A 421 31.32 19.56 7.96
C SER A 421 31.04 20.23 9.32
N LYS A 422 31.77 19.85 10.37
CA LYS A 422 31.70 20.49 11.69
C LYS A 422 32.27 21.91 11.61
N LYS A 423 31.38 22.85 11.29
CA LYS A 423 31.60 24.29 11.06
C LYS A 423 32.48 24.59 9.84
N TRP A 424 31.89 25.24 8.85
CA TRP A 424 32.56 25.83 7.67
C TRP A 424 33.62 26.92 7.98
N PHE A 425 33.94 27.17 9.25
CA PHE A 425 34.72 28.33 9.71
C PHE A 425 35.86 28.03 10.69
N ASP A 426 35.98 26.81 11.24
CA ASP A 426 37.16 26.41 12.04
C ASP A 426 38.28 25.94 11.10
N LEU A 427 38.91 26.89 10.41
CA LEU A 427 39.98 26.65 9.42
C LEU A 427 41.28 27.34 9.88
N GLY A 428 42.29 26.54 10.23
CA GLY A 428 43.60 27.04 10.68
C GLY A 428 44.63 25.99 11.12
N GLY A 429 44.38 24.70 10.83
CA GLY A 429 45.31 23.60 11.13
C GLY A 429 46.13 23.21 9.88
N PRO A 430 47.45 22.93 10.01
CA PRO A 430 48.25 22.47 8.88
C PRO A 430 47.89 21.02 8.53
N GLY A 431 47.03 20.83 7.52
CA GLY A 431 46.59 19.52 7.03
C GLY A 431 45.37 19.57 6.11
N ASP A 432 44.47 20.54 6.29
CA ASP A 432 43.27 20.70 5.45
C ASP A 432 43.55 21.54 4.20
N GLY A 433 43.67 20.89 3.03
CA GLY A 433 43.98 21.54 1.75
C GLY A 433 42.79 21.99 0.90
N ASP A 434 41.58 21.49 1.16
CA ASP A 434 40.50 21.43 0.15
C ASP A 434 39.29 22.35 0.38
N ILE A 435 39.41 23.40 1.21
CA ILE A 435 38.32 24.38 1.43
C ILE A 435 38.82 25.81 1.18
N TYR A 436 38.40 26.40 0.06
CA TYR A 436 38.70 27.78 -0.32
C TYR A 436 37.51 28.70 -0.03
N ILE A 437 37.72 29.71 0.83
CA ILE A 437 36.76 30.80 1.06
C ILE A 437 37.30 32.06 0.38
N ASN A 438 36.73 32.43 -0.77
CA ASN A 438 37.10 33.69 -1.41
C ASN A 438 36.34 34.86 -0.76
N ASN A 439 37.05 35.70 -0.02
CA ASN A 439 36.54 36.93 0.59
C ASN A 439 36.87 38.18 -0.25
N GLU A 440 37.33 38.06 -1.49
CA GLU A 440 37.55 39.23 -2.35
C GLU A 440 36.23 39.95 -2.61
N ILE A 441 36.16 41.16 -2.05
CA ILE A 441 35.00 42.02 -2.04
C ILE A 441 34.75 42.50 -3.47
N PHE A 442 33.70 41.98 -4.11
CA PHE A 442 33.05 42.71 -5.20
C PHE A 442 32.48 44.00 -4.63
N ASN A 443 33.26 45.07 -4.74
CA ASN A 443 32.89 46.37 -4.25
C ASN A 443 31.83 46.98 -5.18
N HIS A 444 30.74 47.44 -4.59
CA HIS A 444 29.58 48.14 -5.16
C HIS A 444 28.41 47.30 -5.71
N SER A 445 27.21 47.84 -5.44
CA SER A 445 25.86 47.37 -5.75
C SER A 445 25.44 46.01 -5.17
N MET A 446 24.65 46.06 -4.09
CA MET A 446 23.67 45.01 -3.80
C MET A 446 22.74 44.86 -5.01
N ILE A 447 22.89 43.80 -5.79
CA ILE A 447 21.89 43.38 -6.77
C ILE A 447 20.89 42.47 -6.03
N PRO A 448 19.63 42.86 -5.85
CA PRO A 448 18.65 42.00 -5.19
C PRO A 448 18.47 40.69 -5.99
N GLY A 449 18.71 39.54 -5.36
CA GLY A 449 18.49 38.21 -5.94
C GLY A 449 19.74 37.35 -6.19
N TYR A 450 20.96 37.85 -6.01
CA TYR A 450 22.18 37.03 -6.15
C TYR A 450 22.90 36.81 -4.79
N PRO A 451 23.03 35.56 -4.30
CA PRO A 451 23.72 35.27 -3.04
C PRO A 451 25.22 35.61 -3.15
N VAL A 452 25.73 36.30 -2.13
CA VAL A 452 26.99 37.08 -2.21
C VAL A 452 28.25 36.23 -1.98
N PHE A 453 28.16 35.17 -1.16
CA PHE A 453 29.33 34.40 -0.75
C PHE A 453 29.24 32.94 -1.18
N PRO A 454 30.27 32.38 -1.85
CA PRO A 454 30.39 30.95 -2.09
C PRO A 454 31.29 30.29 -1.03
N ALA A 455 30.93 29.08 -0.63
CA ALA A 455 31.84 28.12 -0.01
C ALA A 455 31.67 26.77 -0.73
N PHE A 456 32.73 25.98 -0.84
CA PHE A 456 32.67 24.69 -1.53
C PHE A 456 33.52 23.62 -0.85
N LYS A 457 33.15 22.37 -1.10
CA LYS A 457 33.91 21.18 -0.73
C LYS A 457 33.76 20.12 -1.83
N SER A 458 34.84 19.41 -2.12
CA SER A 458 34.86 18.29 -3.07
C SER A 458 34.91 16.96 -2.32
N TYR A 459 34.31 15.95 -2.91
CA TYR A 459 34.30 14.56 -2.43
C TYR A 459 34.58 13.65 -3.62
N THR A 460 35.25 12.52 -3.38
CA THR A 460 35.52 11.50 -4.41
C THR A 460 35.00 10.15 -3.94
N PHE A 461 34.17 9.51 -4.76
CA PHE A 461 33.55 8.22 -4.42
C PHE A 461 34.02 7.12 -5.38
N PRO A 462 34.52 5.97 -4.90
CA PRO A 462 34.95 4.88 -5.79
C PRO A 462 33.81 4.37 -6.68
N ILE A 463 34.05 4.15 -7.97
CA ILE A 463 33.01 3.67 -8.91
C ILE A 463 32.48 2.26 -8.57
N ASN A 464 33.25 1.46 -7.83
CA ASN A 464 32.96 0.05 -7.55
C ASN A 464 32.02 -0.19 -6.35
N LYS A 465 31.26 0.83 -5.94
CA LYS A 465 30.28 0.74 -4.85
C LYS A 465 28.92 0.29 -5.38
N SER A 466 28.16 -0.40 -4.54
CA SER A 466 26.84 -0.95 -4.88
C SER A 466 25.82 0.14 -5.16
N LEU A 467 25.93 1.28 -4.49
CA LEU A 467 25.05 2.44 -4.61
C LEU A 467 25.84 3.74 -4.41
N HIS A 468 25.60 4.72 -5.27
CA HIS A 468 26.02 6.12 -5.08
C HIS A 468 24.78 6.99 -4.86
N TYR A 469 24.73 7.79 -3.79
CA TYR A 469 23.51 8.55 -3.49
C TYR A 469 23.71 9.94 -2.89
N ILE A 470 22.69 10.80 -3.07
CA ILE A 470 22.63 12.14 -2.48
C ILE A 470 21.26 12.37 -1.84
N VAL A 471 21.24 12.79 -0.58
CA VAL A 471 20.02 13.19 0.14
C VAL A 471 20.09 14.66 0.56
N SER A 472 18.97 15.38 0.56
CA SER A 472 18.92 16.75 1.09
C SER A 472 17.66 17.03 1.90
N HIS A 473 17.85 17.51 3.13
CA HIS A 473 16.79 17.79 4.10
C HIS A 473 16.71 19.28 4.46
N GLY A 474 15.51 19.68 4.88
CA GLY A 474 15.20 21.03 5.36
C GLY A 474 14.74 22.02 4.29
N SER A 475 13.88 22.96 4.70
CA SER A 475 13.16 23.88 3.82
C SER A 475 13.93 25.13 3.39
N LEU A 476 15.11 25.38 3.96
CA LEU A 476 15.99 26.50 3.58
C LEU A 476 16.99 26.13 2.47
N SER A 477 16.97 24.86 2.02
CA SER A 477 17.67 24.39 0.83
C SER A 477 16.92 24.77 -0.46
N SER A 478 17.66 25.22 -1.45
CA SER A 478 17.20 25.37 -2.84
C SER A 478 18.39 25.17 -3.78
N GLY A 479 18.16 24.96 -5.07
CA GLY A 479 19.24 24.97 -6.07
C GLY A 479 19.20 23.82 -7.05
N VAL A 480 20.36 23.23 -7.34
CA VAL A 480 20.51 22.25 -8.42
C VAL A 480 21.48 21.11 -8.08
N VAL A 481 21.10 19.91 -8.52
CA VAL A 481 21.99 18.75 -8.68
C VAL A 481 22.29 18.61 -10.18
N ASN A 482 23.48 19.02 -10.59
CA ASN A 482 23.98 18.79 -11.94
C ASN A 482 24.59 17.39 -11.99
N ILE A 483 24.16 16.57 -12.94
CA ILE A 483 24.61 15.20 -13.14
C ILE A 483 25.20 15.14 -14.55
N ARG A 484 26.52 15.01 -14.66
CA ARG A 484 27.25 15.17 -15.92
C ARG A 484 28.41 14.17 -16.03
N LYS A 485 29.05 14.12 -17.19
CA LYS A 485 30.27 13.34 -17.42
C LYS A 485 31.50 14.23 -17.66
N SER A 486 32.69 13.70 -17.41
CA SER A 486 33.96 14.29 -17.82
C SER A 486 34.95 13.21 -18.27
N ASP A 487 35.83 13.54 -19.19
CA ASP A 487 36.96 12.74 -19.67
C ASP A 487 38.29 13.13 -18.99
N THR A 488 38.29 14.19 -18.17
CA THR A 488 39.50 14.75 -17.51
C THR A 488 39.69 14.32 -16.06
N ILE A 489 38.74 13.58 -15.46
CA ILE A 489 38.78 13.12 -14.07
C ILE A 489 39.27 11.67 -13.96
N ASP A 490 39.68 11.24 -12.75
CA ASP A 490 40.20 9.88 -12.51
C ASP A 490 39.16 8.81 -12.90
N PRO A 491 39.52 7.81 -13.74
CA PRO A 491 38.58 6.78 -14.18
C PRO A 491 37.99 5.92 -13.07
N ASN A 492 38.57 5.89 -11.88
CA ASN A 492 38.16 5.04 -10.75
C ASN A 492 37.23 5.75 -9.76
N PHE A 493 37.00 7.06 -9.90
CA PHE A 493 36.26 7.87 -8.94
C PHE A 493 35.19 8.75 -9.59
N ILE A 494 34.11 8.97 -8.84
CA ILE A 494 33.05 9.93 -9.16
C ILE A 494 33.33 11.18 -8.34
N ASP A 495 33.52 12.30 -9.03
CA ASP A 495 33.78 13.60 -8.41
C ASP A 495 32.46 14.28 -8.05
N VAL A 496 32.24 14.55 -6.76
CA VAL A 496 31.08 15.29 -6.26
C VAL A 496 31.53 16.61 -5.67
N LYS A 497 31.30 17.71 -6.42
CA LYS A 497 31.59 19.07 -5.97
C LYS A 497 30.34 19.73 -5.41
N VAL A 498 30.37 20.12 -4.13
CA VAL A 498 29.29 20.80 -3.44
C VAL A 498 29.65 22.28 -3.32
N VAL A 499 28.80 23.17 -3.80
CA VAL A 499 28.94 24.62 -3.62
C VAL A 499 27.71 25.17 -2.91
N ALA A 500 27.91 25.72 -1.70
CA ALA A 500 26.91 26.48 -0.98
C ALA A 500 27.07 27.96 -1.32
N ARG A 501 26.03 28.61 -1.87
CA ARG A 501 25.96 30.07 -1.98
C ARG A 501 25.01 30.62 -0.94
N TYR A 502 25.48 31.57 -0.14
CA TYR A 502 24.79 32.06 1.04
C TYR A 502 24.86 33.60 1.16
N TRP A 503 23.95 34.15 1.96
CA TRP A 503 23.84 35.59 2.20
C TRP A 503 24.56 36.03 3.48
N THR A 504 24.50 35.22 4.53
CA THR A 504 25.08 35.53 5.86
C THR A 504 25.91 34.35 6.36
N LYS A 505 27.02 34.62 7.06
CA LYS A 505 27.85 33.56 7.67
C LYS A 505 27.05 32.72 8.68
N GLU A 506 26.08 33.35 9.34
CA GLU A 506 25.15 32.71 10.26
C GLU A 506 24.33 31.62 9.57
N ALA A 507 23.72 31.91 8.41
CA ALA A 507 22.96 30.93 7.63
C ALA A 507 23.81 29.69 7.28
N LEU A 508 25.06 29.88 6.82
CA LEU A 508 25.97 28.77 6.53
C LEU A 508 26.30 27.95 7.78
N SER A 509 26.47 28.61 8.93
CA SER A 509 26.82 27.94 10.20
C SER A 509 25.77 26.96 10.70
N TYR A 510 24.50 27.12 10.29
CA TYR A 510 23.41 26.20 10.61
C TYR A 510 23.26 25.04 9.61
N THR A 511 24.16 24.90 8.63
CA THR A 511 24.06 23.84 7.61
C THR A 511 25.21 22.86 7.65
N GLN A 512 24.89 21.59 7.41
CA GLN A 512 25.85 20.49 7.45
C GLN A 512 25.86 19.74 6.11
N VAL A 513 27.05 19.35 5.68
CA VAL A 513 27.26 18.40 4.58
C VAL A 513 28.01 17.21 5.15
N CYS A 514 27.40 16.03 5.07
CA CYS A 514 27.93 14.81 5.65
C CYS A 514 28.16 13.74 4.59
N GLU A 515 29.27 13.05 4.72
CA GLU A 515 29.60 11.83 4.00
C GLU A 515 28.96 10.64 4.71
N LEU A 516 28.25 9.80 3.94
CA LEU A 516 27.39 8.75 4.45
C LEU A 516 27.75 7.40 3.83
N THR A 517 27.62 6.32 4.60
CA THR A 517 27.65 4.94 4.12
C THR A 517 26.40 4.17 4.50
N LYS A 518 25.99 3.24 3.64
CA LYS A 518 24.95 2.26 3.96
C LYS A 518 25.58 0.88 4.19
N PRO A 519 25.03 0.04 5.10
CA PRO A 519 25.59 -1.28 5.41
C PRO A 519 25.79 -2.18 4.18
N GLU A 520 24.94 -2.03 3.16
CA GLU A 520 25.00 -2.71 1.86
C GLU A 520 26.16 -2.27 0.93
N GLY A 521 27.09 -1.45 1.42
CA GLY A 521 28.26 -0.96 0.67
C GLY A 521 28.03 0.32 -0.13
N GLY A 522 26.86 0.95 0.00
CA GLY A 522 26.55 2.24 -0.64
C GLY A 522 27.33 3.40 -0.02
N VAL A 523 27.73 4.38 -0.85
CA VAL A 523 28.39 5.62 -0.42
C VAL A 523 27.60 6.83 -0.92
N GLY A 524 27.56 7.89 -0.13
CA GLY A 524 26.75 9.05 -0.50
C GLY A 524 27.01 10.31 0.32
N LEU A 525 26.17 11.29 0.05
CA LEU A 525 26.28 12.64 0.61
C LEU A 525 24.92 13.13 1.12
N GLY A 526 24.85 13.52 2.38
CA GLY A 526 23.69 14.18 2.97
C GLY A 526 23.91 15.68 3.12
N ILE A 527 22.92 16.49 2.78
CA ILE A 527 22.92 17.94 2.97
C ILE A 527 21.75 18.32 3.88
N TYR A 528 22.06 18.96 5.01
CA TYR A 528 21.10 19.24 6.07
C TYR A 528 21.00 20.74 6.29
N THR A 529 19.77 21.26 6.20
CA THR A 529 19.44 22.66 6.44
C THR A 529 18.31 22.76 7.48
N PRO A 530 18.19 23.84 8.26
CA PRO A 530 17.11 23.95 9.24
C PRO A 530 15.72 24.05 8.58
N SER A 531 14.72 23.39 9.16
CA SER A 531 13.31 23.52 8.75
C SER A 531 12.65 24.83 9.22
N ARG A 532 13.19 25.48 10.25
CA ARG A 532 12.57 26.69 10.86
C ARG A 532 13.60 27.68 11.39
N LEU A 533 13.91 28.68 10.56
CA LEU A 533 14.44 29.98 10.97
C LEU A 533 13.62 31.07 10.25
N GLY A 534 13.66 32.31 10.76
CA GLY A 534 12.80 33.39 10.29
C GLY A 534 12.88 33.60 8.77
N THR A 535 11.74 33.90 8.14
CA THR A 535 11.52 33.90 6.67
C THR A 535 12.22 35.03 5.90
N GLY A 536 13.38 35.50 6.37
CA GLY A 536 14.23 36.46 5.68
C GLY A 536 15.03 35.80 4.57
N ILE A 537 15.09 36.44 3.40
CA ILE A 537 15.85 35.99 2.23
C ILE A 537 17.33 35.71 2.59
N GLY A 538 17.88 36.44 3.56
CA GLY A 538 19.25 36.29 4.06
C GLY A 538 19.58 34.97 4.81
N GLN A 539 18.59 34.08 5.00
CA GLN A 539 18.75 32.76 5.63
C GLN A 539 18.62 31.58 4.63
N GLN A 540 18.33 31.84 3.36
CA GLN A 540 18.29 30.80 2.32
C GLN A 540 19.69 30.44 1.82
N ILE A 541 19.92 29.16 1.53
CA ILE A 541 21.14 28.69 0.86
C ILE A 541 20.79 28.09 -0.50
N GLN A 542 21.54 28.54 -1.52
CA GLN A 542 21.47 28.00 -2.87
C GLN A 542 22.62 27.00 -3.07
N TRP A 543 22.27 25.73 -3.14
CA TRP A 543 23.18 24.61 -3.37
C TRP A 543 23.42 24.40 -4.86
N THR A 544 24.66 24.13 -5.23
CA THR A 544 25.03 23.58 -6.54
C THR A 544 25.85 22.34 -6.26
N ILE A 545 25.20 21.19 -6.33
CA ILE A 545 25.84 19.88 -6.24
C ILE A 545 26.15 19.47 -7.67
N THR A 546 27.39 19.09 -7.97
CA THR A 546 27.80 18.68 -9.31
C THR A 546 28.47 17.31 -9.23
N VAL A 547 27.73 16.29 -9.64
CA VAL A 547 28.20 14.89 -9.78
C VAL A 547 28.80 14.75 -11.17
N THR A 548 30.06 14.39 -11.24
CA THR A 548 30.79 14.21 -12.50
C THR A 548 31.26 12.76 -12.61
N PHE A 549 30.72 12.03 -13.58
CA PHE A 549 31.08 10.64 -13.86
C PHE A 549 32.28 10.55 -14.82
N PRO A 550 33.23 9.63 -14.58
CA PRO A 550 34.40 9.47 -15.43
C PRO A 550 34.03 8.78 -16.75
N THR A 551 34.45 9.35 -17.87
CA THR A 551 34.23 8.80 -19.22
C THR A 551 35.49 8.87 -20.10
N ALA A 552 36.66 8.80 -19.46
CA ALA A 552 37.96 8.72 -20.13
C ALA A 552 38.19 7.39 -20.88
N SER A 553 37.51 6.30 -20.47
CA SER A 553 37.52 5.01 -21.17
C SER A 553 36.85 5.09 -22.54
N GLN A 554 37.24 4.24 -23.49
CA GLN A 554 36.52 4.13 -24.77
C GLN A 554 35.14 3.47 -24.60
N PHE A 555 34.98 2.59 -23.62
CA PHE A 555 33.71 1.89 -23.33
C PHE A 555 32.76 2.74 -22.47
N PRO A 556 31.44 2.49 -22.52
CA PRO A 556 30.48 3.07 -21.59
C PRO A 556 30.81 2.74 -20.12
N LEU A 557 30.59 3.69 -19.23
CA LEU A 557 30.65 3.46 -17.78
C LEU A 557 29.33 2.83 -17.31
N ASN A 558 29.37 1.56 -16.91
CA ASN A 558 28.23 0.87 -16.33
C ASN A 558 28.28 0.97 -14.80
N LEU A 559 27.22 1.47 -14.18
CA LEU A 559 27.08 1.63 -12.74
C LEU A 559 25.88 0.82 -12.22
N ASN A 560 26.02 0.25 -11.02
CA ASN A 560 24.97 -0.60 -10.43
C ASN A 560 23.75 0.22 -10.00
N ALA A 561 23.92 1.17 -9.09
CA ALA A 561 22.81 2.02 -8.66
C ALA A 561 23.23 3.47 -8.40
N PHE A 562 22.39 4.41 -8.85
CA PHE A 562 22.48 5.83 -8.47
C PHE A 562 21.14 6.32 -7.94
N ALA A 563 21.13 6.97 -6.77
CA ALA A 563 19.91 7.47 -6.13
C ALA A 563 20.02 8.92 -5.67
N THR A 564 18.91 9.66 -5.74
CA THR A 564 18.81 10.98 -5.11
C THR A 564 17.46 11.16 -4.43
N ASP A 565 17.47 11.81 -3.27
CA ASP A 565 16.26 12.34 -2.63
C ASP A 565 16.51 13.80 -2.23
N VAL A 566 16.14 14.71 -3.13
CA VAL A 566 16.46 16.14 -2.99
C VAL A 566 15.22 17.00 -3.17
N GLY A 567 14.45 17.17 -2.08
CA GLY A 567 13.12 17.76 -2.12
C GLY A 567 13.02 19.11 -2.86
N ASN A 568 13.92 20.05 -2.59
CA ASN A 568 13.85 21.43 -3.12
C ASN A 568 14.87 21.77 -4.21
N LEU A 569 15.70 20.82 -4.65
CA LEU A 569 16.69 21.03 -5.70
C LEU A 569 16.14 20.49 -7.02
N ARG A 570 16.44 21.18 -8.13
CA ARG A 570 16.19 20.64 -9.47
C ARG A 570 17.30 19.66 -9.86
N HIS A 571 16.98 18.67 -10.68
CA HIS A 571 17.98 17.81 -11.32
C HIS A 571 18.24 18.30 -12.74
N SER A 572 19.52 18.47 -13.10
CA SER A 572 19.97 18.80 -14.45
C SER A 572 20.89 17.67 -14.93
N ILE A 573 20.40 16.80 -15.83
CA ILE A 573 21.16 15.66 -16.35
C ILE A 573 21.72 16.04 -17.72
N GLU A 574 23.00 16.38 -17.74
CA GLU A 574 23.69 17.04 -18.85
C GLU A 574 24.65 16.07 -19.54
N GLY A 575 24.29 15.64 -20.75
CA GLY A 575 25.21 14.98 -21.69
C GLY A 575 25.72 13.60 -21.26
N LEU A 576 24.97 12.81 -20.48
CA LEU A 576 25.36 11.43 -20.16
C LEU A 576 25.27 10.52 -21.40
N GLY A 577 24.14 10.55 -22.12
CA GLY A 577 23.93 9.81 -23.36
C GLY A 577 24.18 8.30 -23.20
N GLU A 578 24.80 7.68 -24.21
CA GLU A 578 25.21 6.27 -24.19
C GLU A 578 26.59 6.05 -23.51
N ARG A 579 27.19 7.09 -22.92
CA ARG A 579 28.53 7.03 -22.32
C ARG A 579 28.51 6.62 -20.84
N VAL A 580 27.36 6.77 -20.18
CA VAL A 580 27.13 6.36 -18.78
C VAL A 580 25.78 5.66 -18.74
N HIS A 581 25.76 4.46 -18.20
CA HIS A 581 24.57 3.61 -18.09
C HIS A 581 24.40 3.15 -16.63
N PHE A 582 23.16 3.18 -16.15
CA PHE A 582 22.80 2.77 -14.79
C PHE A 582 21.88 1.56 -14.84
N GLU A 583 22.24 0.48 -14.14
CA GLU A 583 21.32 -0.66 -14.00
C GLU A 583 20.07 -0.23 -13.22
N HIS A 584 20.24 0.46 -12.09
CA HIS A 584 19.15 1.06 -11.32
C HIS A 584 19.35 2.57 -11.10
N LEU A 585 18.30 3.35 -11.38
CA LEU A 585 18.28 4.79 -11.13
C LEU A 585 17.04 5.19 -10.32
N SER A 586 17.23 5.94 -9.23
CA SER A 586 16.13 6.52 -8.45
C SER A 586 16.31 8.02 -8.29
N LEU A 587 15.38 8.83 -8.83
CA LEU A 587 15.41 10.29 -8.67
C LEU A 587 14.13 10.75 -7.98
N LYS A 588 14.23 11.18 -6.73
CA LYS A 588 13.13 11.70 -5.91
C LYS A 588 13.35 13.20 -5.66
N GLY A 589 12.28 13.96 -5.88
CA GLY A 589 12.24 15.39 -5.64
C GLY A 589 10.82 15.85 -5.28
N SER A 590 10.66 17.13 -4.96
CA SER A 590 9.34 17.71 -4.68
C SER A 590 9.08 19.00 -5.42
N ASN A 591 9.93 20.02 -5.26
CA ASN A 591 9.72 21.37 -5.78
C ASN A 591 10.74 21.76 -6.86
N GLY A 592 11.80 20.99 -7.07
CA GLY A 592 12.69 21.13 -8.22
C GLY A 592 12.21 20.31 -9.43
N ALA A 593 12.35 20.86 -10.64
CA ALA A 593 12.12 20.12 -11.89
C ALA A 593 13.18 19.03 -12.09
N ILE A 594 12.85 18.01 -12.87
CA ILE A 594 13.79 16.95 -13.27
C ILE A 594 13.95 17.04 -14.79
N GLU A 595 15.14 17.47 -15.22
CA GLU A 595 15.45 17.80 -16.62
C GLU A 595 16.60 16.89 -17.12
N SER A 596 16.41 16.27 -18.29
CA SER A 596 17.39 15.34 -18.89
C SER A 596 17.64 15.61 -20.37
N ASP A 597 18.88 15.90 -20.75
CA ASP A 597 19.25 16.02 -22.17
C ASP A 597 19.48 14.64 -22.85
N GLY A 598 19.61 13.58 -22.06
CA GLY A 598 19.81 12.22 -22.54
C GLY A 598 20.39 11.31 -21.46
N LEU A 599 19.60 10.34 -21.02
CA LEU A 599 19.89 9.40 -19.95
C LEU A 599 19.63 7.97 -20.41
N SER A 600 20.55 7.03 -20.16
CA SER A 600 20.44 5.61 -20.46
C SER A 600 20.43 4.77 -19.17
N VAL A 601 19.45 3.87 -19.03
CA VAL A 601 19.25 3.02 -17.84
C VAL A 601 18.75 1.62 -18.22
N SER A 602 18.90 0.64 -17.34
CA SER A 602 18.07 -0.60 -17.40
C SER A 602 16.73 -0.35 -16.72
N GLN A 603 16.75 0.09 -15.47
CA GLN A 603 15.58 0.41 -14.66
C GLN A 603 15.67 1.83 -14.06
N ALA A 604 14.60 2.63 -14.18
CA ALA A 604 14.52 3.92 -13.50
C ALA A 604 13.15 4.22 -12.87
N THR A 605 13.19 4.81 -11.68
CA THR A 605 12.04 5.41 -11.00
C THR A 605 12.31 6.89 -10.73
N ILE A 606 11.55 7.76 -11.39
CA ILE A 606 11.68 9.22 -11.29
C ILE A 606 10.37 9.79 -10.74
N THR A 607 10.46 10.47 -9.60
CA THR A 607 9.31 10.94 -8.83
C THR A 607 9.42 12.42 -8.46
N SER A 608 8.33 13.18 -8.64
CA SER A 608 8.26 14.58 -8.19
C SER A 608 6.88 14.97 -7.66
N SER A 609 6.82 15.53 -6.45
CA SER A 609 5.55 15.99 -5.87
C SER A 609 4.88 17.06 -6.74
N ASN A 610 5.56 18.19 -6.98
CA ASN A 610 4.97 19.40 -7.54
C ASN A 610 5.53 19.81 -8.90
N SER A 611 6.70 19.31 -9.28
CA SER A 611 7.47 19.88 -10.38
C SER A 611 7.53 18.98 -11.61
N LYS A 612 7.76 19.63 -12.75
CA LYS A 612 7.77 19.00 -14.06
C LYS A 612 8.94 18.00 -14.20
N ILE A 613 8.66 16.86 -14.84
CA ILE A 613 9.66 15.93 -15.36
C ILE A 613 9.72 16.15 -16.87
N SER A 614 10.91 16.32 -17.44
CA SER A 614 11.05 16.49 -18.88
C SER A 614 12.42 16.15 -19.46
N GLY A 615 12.43 15.94 -20.77
CA GLY A 615 13.63 15.67 -21.54
C GLY A 615 13.66 14.25 -22.11
N LYS A 616 14.86 13.73 -22.32
CA LYS A 616 15.12 12.46 -23.02
C LYS A 616 15.50 11.34 -22.06
N PHE A 617 14.81 10.22 -22.19
CA PHE A 617 14.99 9.02 -21.36
C PHE A 617 15.04 7.78 -22.25
N SER A 618 16.09 6.96 -22.09
CA SER A 618 16.23 5.66 -22.73
C SER A 618 16.28 4.56 -21.67
N ALA A 619 15.42 3.55 -21.77
CA ALA A 619 15.40 2.41 -20.85
C ALA A 619 15.26 1.07 -21.59
N THR A 620 15.89 0.00 -21.09
CA THR A 620 15.72 -1.35 -21.66
C THR A 620 14.62 -2.15 -20.94
N ASP A 621 14.63 -2.17 -19.61
CA ASP A 621 13.74 -3.01 -18.81
C ASP A 621 12.52 -2.24 -18.27
N SER A 622 12.74 -1.18 -17.48
CA SER A 622 11.62 -0.40 -16.95
C SER A 622 11.89 1.09 -16.74
N LEU A 623 10.87 1.92 -17.02
CA LEU A 623 10.88 3.35 -16.74
C LEU A 623 9.57 3.79 -16.08
N ILE A 624 9.67 4.38 -14.89
CA ILE A 624 8.53 4.93 -14.14
C ILE A 624 8.74 6.44 -13.97
N LEU A 625 7.90 7.26 -14.61
CA LEU A 625 7.83 8.71 -14.39
C LEU A 625 6.52 9.04 -13.66
N LYS A 626 6.63 9.54 -12.42
CA LYS A 626 5.46 9.82 -11.57
C LYS A 626 5.49 11.23 -10.99
N THR A 627 4.38 11.95 -11.12
CA THR A 627 4.16 13.24 -10.45
C THR A 627 2.82 13.30 -9.71
N THR A 628 2.64 14.31 -8.84
CA THR A 628 1.29 14.69 -8.37
C THR A 628 0.78 15.91 -9.14
N ASN A 629 1.53 17.02 -9.12
CA ASN A 629 1.11 18.30 -9.72
C ASN A 629 1.97 18.79 -10.90
N GLY A 630 3.12 18.17 -11.17
CA GLY A 630 4.02 18.55 -12.26
C GLY A 630 3.69 17.87 -13.59
N ALA A 631 3.85 18.57 -14.71
CA ALA A 631 3.68 17.94 -16.02
C ALA A 631 4.78 16.89 -16.30
N ILE A 632 4.47 15.91 -17.15
CA ILE A 632 5.47 15.01 -17.74
C ILE A 632 5.55 15.36 -19.22
N ASP A 633 6.63 16.02 -19.66
CA ASP A 633 6.86 16.37 -21.07
C ASP A 633 8.15 15.68 -21.55
N ALA A 634 8.06 14.44 -22.04
CA ALA A 634 9.21 13.54 -22.23
C ALA A 634 9.30 12.89 -23.61
N ASP A 635 10.52 12.83 -24.15
CA ASP A 635 10.90 12.00 -25.29
C ASP A 635 11.49 10.69 -24.74
N ILE A 636 10.87 9.55 -25.02
CA ILE A 636 11.17 8.27 -24.37
C ILE A 636 11.49 7.22 -25.42
N ASN A 637 12.63 6.56 -25.26
CA ASN A 637 13.00 5.38 -26.03
C ASN A 637 12.95 4.14 -25.11
N ILE A 638 12.11 3.16 -25.44
CA ILE A 638 12.06 1.88 -24.73
C ILE A 638 12.59 0.79 -25.66
N THR A 639 13.66 0.10 -25.24
CA THR A 639 14.34 -0.92 -26.06
C THR A 639 14.13 -2.31 -25.48
N ASN A 640 13.43 -3.18 -26.20
CA ASN A 640 13.28 -4.58 -25.79
C ASN A 640 14.44 -5.45 -26.28
N ASP A 641 15.24 -5.92 -25.33
CA ASP A 641 16.46 -6.74 -25.52
C ASP A 641 16.29 -8.21 -25.10
N ASP A 642 15.25 -8.54 -24.33
CA ASP A 642 14.82 -9.90 -24.00
C ASP A 642 13.50 -10.29 -24.69
N THR A 643 13.48 -11.41 -25.44
CA THR A 643 12.26 -11.97 -26.05
C THR A 643 11.23 -12.54 -25.07
N HIS A 644 11.62 -12.80 -23.82
CA HIS A 644 10.79 -13.46 -22.81
C HIS A 644 10.17 -12.48 -21.81
N LYS A 645 10.64 -11.23 -21.79
CA LYS A 645 10.20 -10.18 -20.85
C LYS A 645 9.69 -8.97 -21.61
N ALA A 646 8.57 -8.41 -21.16
CA ALA A 646 8.05 -7.16 -21.70
C ALA A 646 8.79 -5.95 -21.07
N SER A 647 9.29 -5.05 -21.90
CA SER A 647 9.85 -3.77 -21.42
C SER A 647 8.72 -2.84 -20.98
N SER A 648 8.81 -2.28 -19.76
CA SER A 648 7.70 -1.57 -19.12
C SER A 648 7.89 -0.06 -19.03
N LEU A 649 6.86 0.71 -19.38
CA LEU A 649 6.83 2.16 -19.23
C LEU A 649 5.58 2.59 -18.46
N LYS A 650 5.76 3.34 -17.38
CA LYS A 650 4.67 3.89 -16.57
C LYS A 650 4.78 5.40 -16.43
N LEU A 651 3.78 6.11 -16.94
CA LEU A 651 3.60 7.55 -16.82
C LEU A 651 2.39 7.83 -15.92
N GLN A 652 2.58 8.58 -14.84
CA GLN A 652 1.49 8.88 -13.90
C GLN A 652 1.54 10.32 -13.41
N SER A 653 0.41 11.03 -13.48
CA SER A 653 0.20 12.31 -12.80
C SER A 653 -1.15 12.31 -12.09
N SER A 654 -1.40 13.21 -11.14
CA SER A 654 -2.75 13.43 -10.62
C SER A 654 -3.42 14.62 -11.32
N ASN A 655 -2.69 15.73 -11.44
CA ASN A 655 -3.28 17.02 -11.79
C ASN A 655 -2.76 17.65 -13.09
N ALA A 656 -1.60 17.25 -13.58
CA ALA A 656 -0.96 17.88 -14.74
C ALA A 656 -0.94 16.96 -15.97
N ARG A 657 -0.69 17.59 -17.12
CA ARG A 657 -0.63 16.89 -18.40
C ARG A 657 0.51 15.89 -18.46
N ILE A 658 0.31 14.86 -19.26
CA ILE A 658 1.35 13.93 -19.71
C ILE A 658 1.41 14.09 -21.23
N ALA A 659 2.49 14.68 -21.73
CA ALA A 659 2.79 14.79 -23.15
C ALA A 659 4.06 13.97 -23.43
N SER A 660 3.99 12.93 -24.26
CA SER A 660 5.16 12.09 -24.51
C SER A 660 5.25 11.52 -25.92
N ARG A 661 6.49 11.45 -26.41
CA ARG A 661 6.86 10.81 -27.68
C ARG A 661 7.57 9.51 -27.33
N ILE A 662 6.94 8.38 -27.60
CA ILE A 662 7.39 7.05 -27.16
C ILE A 662 7.89 6.26 -28.37
N SER A 663 9.20 6.19 -28.54
CA SER A 663 9.85 5.35 -29.55
C SER A 663 10.03 3.95 -28.99
N LEU A 664 9.44 2.95 -29.63
CA LEU A 664 9.69 1.55 -29.29
C LEU A 664 10.82 1.02 -30.18
N LEU A 665 11.77 0.32 -29.58
CA LEU A 665 12.99 -0.19 -30.21
C LEU A 665 13.22 -1.65 -29.80
N THR A 666 13.91 -2.43 -30.61
CA THR A 666 14.22 -3.83 -30.33
C THR A 666 15.61 -4.18 -30.84
N THR A 667 16.35 -5.03 -30.12
CA THR A 667 17.64 -5.56 -30.60
C THR A 667 17.49 -6.87 -31.38
N HIS A 668 16.25 -7.23 -31.73
CA HIS A 668 15.88 -8.50 -32.36
C HIS A 668 15.65 -8.40 -33.87
N ASP A 669 15.68 -7.19 -34.42
CA ASP A 669 15.45 -6.84 -35.82
C ASP A 669 16.50 -7.45 -36.78
N GLN A 670 17.75 -7.60 -36.32
CA GLN A 670 18.84 -8.19 -37.10
C GLN A 670 18.93 -9.72 -37.00
N ARG A 671 18.01 -10.39 -36.28
CA ARG A 671 18.02 -11.86 -36.14
C ARG A 671 17.43 -12.55 -37.37
N SER A 672 17.79 -13.82 -37.58
CA SER A 672 17.32 -14.65 -38.71
C SER A 672 15.79 -14.82 -38.79
N GLN A 673 15.10 -14.65 -37.66
CA GLN A 673 13.67 -14.37 -37.58
C GLN A 673 13.47 -13.10 -36.74
N PRO A 674 13.23 -11.93 -37.37
CA PRO A 674 13.08 -10.68 -36.62
C PRO A 674 11.77 -10.66 -35.84
N LYS A 675 11.87 -10.39 -34.54
CA LYS A 675 10.74 -10.14 -33.63
C LYS A 675 10.68 -8.66 -33.27
N GLY A 676 9.48 -8.08 -33.21
CA GLY A 676 9.34 -6.66 -32.88
C GLY A 676 9.56 -6.33 -31.40
N GLY A 677 9.58 -7.33 -30.52
CA GLY A 677 9.68 -7.17 -29.06
C GLY A 677 8.31 -7.01 -28.38
N HIS A 678 8.30 -7.09 -27.04
CA HIS A 678 7.09 -6.94 -26.22
C HIS A 678 7.22 -5.72 -25.29
N PHE A 679 6.19 -4.86 -25.29
CA PHE A 679 6.16 -3.60 -24.57
C PHE A 679 4.85 -3.44 -23.81
N THR A 680 4.94 -3.04 -22.54
CA THR A 680 3.77 -2.69 -21.72
C THR A 680 3.84 -1.23 -21.32
N VAL A 681 2.92 -0.41 -21.80
CA VAL A 681 2.94 1.05 -21.60
C VAL A 681 1.65 1.52 -20.92
N GLN A 682 1.77 2.10 -19.72
CA GLN A 682 0.65 2.66 -18.98
C GLN A 682 0.82 4.17 -18.81
N ALA A 683 -0.18 4.97 -19.21
CA ALA A 683 -0.19 6.41 -19.03
C ALA A 683 -1.51 6.88 -18.39
N THR A 684 -1.43 7.51 -17.22
CA THR A 684 -2.62 7.80 -16.38
C THR A 684 -2.58 9.20 -15.76
N THR A 685 -3.67 9.97 -15.87
CA THR A 685 -3.82 11.23 -15.12
C THR A 685 -5.27 11.62 -14.80
N SER A 686 -5.57 11.99 -13.56
CA SER A 686 -6.95 12.27 -13.15
C SER A 686 -7.50 13.55 -13.79
N ASN A 687 -6.73 14.65 -13.76
CA ASN A 687 -7.18 15.97 -14.23
C ASN A 687 -6.36 16.54 -15.40
N GLY A 688 -5.20 15.99 -15.70
CA GLY A 688 -4.35 16.45 -16.80
C GLY A 688 -4.80 15.94 -18.17
N ARG A 689 -4.47 16.66 -19.25
CA ARG A 689 -4.59 16.14 -20.62
C ARG A 689 -3.52 15.06 -20.85
N LEU A 690 -3.88 14.00 -21.56
CA LEU A 690 -2.96 12.94 -21.97
C LEU A 690 -2.72 13.03 -23.49
N ASP A 691 -1.47 13.29 -23.88
CA ASP A 691 -1.02 13.47 -25.27
C ASP A 691 0.13 12.49 -25.56
N ILE A 692 -0.18 11.32 -26.11
CA ILE A 692 0.82 10.28 -26.40
C ILE A 692 0.98 10.12 -27.91
N SER A 693 2.22 10.05 -28.38
CA SER A 693 2.51 9.70 -29.77
C SER A 693 3.61 8.66 -29.83
N TYR A 694 3.47 7.71 -30.75
CA TYR A 694 4.47 6.69 -31.06
C TYR A 694 5.13 7.06 -32.39
N PRO A 695 6.35 7.64 -32.41
CA PRO A 695 6.97 8.11 -33.65
C PRO A 695 7.60 6.98 -34.47
N THR A 696 7.98 5.90 -33.79
CA THR A 696 8.56 4.68 -34.37
C THR A 696 8.14 3.49 -33.53
N THR A 697 7.84 2.36 -34.17
CA THR A 697 7.60 1.09 -33.50
C THR A 697 8.12 -0.05 -34.39
N PRO A 698 8.68 -1.14 -33.84
CA PRO A 698 9.19 -2.22 -34.67
C PRO A 698 8.05 -3.02 -35.28
N VAL A 699 8.22 -3.46 -36.53
CA VAL A 699 7.26 -4.35 -37.18
C VAL A 699 7.15 -5.67 -36.40
N ASN A 700 5.94 -6.24 -36.31
CA ASN A 700 5.64 -7.44 -35.51
C ASN A 700 5.96 -7.29 -34.00
N SER A 701 5.75 -6.10 -33.44
CA SER A 701 5.86 -5.86 -31.99
C SER A 701 4.53 -6.06 -31.27
N LEU A 702 4.61 -6.53 -30.02
CA LEU A 702 3.47 -6.61 -29.11
C LEU A 702 3.46 -5.36 -28.24
N LEU A 703 2.52 -4.46 -28.46
CA LEU A 703 2.29 -3.28 -27.63
C LEU A 703 0.98 -3.46 -26.84
N ASP A 704 1.05 -3.65 -25.53
CA ASP A 704 -0.09 -3.44 -24.61
C ASP A 704 -0.01 -2.02 -24.05
N PHE A 705 -0.83 -1.12 -24.58
CA PHE A 705 -0.92 0.27 -24.14
C PHE A 705 -2.26 0.56 -23.48
N THR A 706 -2.21 1.19 -22.31
CA THR A 706 -3.39 1.69 -21.57
C THR A 706 -3.22 3.17 -21.24
N GLY A 707 -4.03 4.02 -21.88
CA GLY A 707 -4.04 5.47 -21.69
C GLY A 707 -5.37 5.96 -21.08
N GLU A 708 -5.36 6.42 -19.83
CA GLU A 708 -6.59 6.75 -19.09
C GLU A 708 -6.58 8.13 -18.44
N THR A 709 -7.73 8.80 -18.45
CA THR A 709 -7.96 10.01 -17.65
C THR A 709 -9.35 10.07 -17.02
N SER A 710 -9.57 10.95 -16.04
CA SER A 710 -10.91 11.17 -15.49
C SER A 710 -11.57 12.41 -16.09
N ASN A 711 -10.92 13.57 -15.97
CA ASN A 711 -11.55 14.88 -16.17
C ASN A 711 -11.09 15.65 -17.42
N SER A 712 -10.18 15.07 -18.22
CA SER A 712 -9.57 15.75 -19.36
C SER A 712 -9.53 14.86 -20.60
N ASN A 713 -8.98 15.40 -21.67
CA ASN A 713 -8.93 14.77 -22.98
C ASN A 713 -7.76 13.80 -23.09
N VAL A 714 -7.93 12.79 -23.94
CA VAL A 714 -6.88 11.85 -24.32
C VAL A 714 -6.69 11.91 -25.83
N ASP A 715 -5.47 12.15 -26.29
CA ASP A 715 -5.07 12.15 -27.70
C ASP A 715 -3.90 11.17 -27.86
N VAL A 716 -4.12 10.09 -28.61
CA VAL A 716 -3.14 9.01 -28.80
C VAL A 716 -2.91 8.81 -30.30
N ALA A 717 -1.67 8.96 -30.75
CA ALA A 717 -1.28 8.66 -32.12
C ALA A 717 -0.33 7.44 -32.15
N LEU A 718 -0.77 6.35 -32.77
CA LEU A 718 0.04 5.15 -32.96
C LEU A 718 0.94 5.28 -34.20
N ASP A 719 1.99 4.46 -34.23
CA ASP A 719 2.80 4.28 -35.43
C ASP A 719 2.09 3.37 -36.45
N ALA A 720 2.44 3.53 -37.73
CA ALA A 720 1.88 2.74 -38.83
C ALA A 720 2.11 1.21 -38.68
N SER A 721 3.15 0.79 -37.95
CA SER A 721 3.47 -0.62 -37.70
C SER A 721 2.58 -1.32 -36.69
N PHE A 722 1.69 -0.60 -35.99
CA PHE A 722 0.77 -1.21 -35.04
C PHE A 722 -0.19 -2.22 -35.71
N GLU A 723 -0.11 -3.47 -35.27
CA GLU A 723 -1.04 -4.56 -35.61
C GLU A 723 -1.66 -5.09 -34.31
N GLY A 724 -3.00 -5.10 -34.22
CA GLY A 724 -3.72 -5.62 -33.06
C GLY A 724 -5.07 -4.95 -32.77
N THR A 725 -5.55 -5.19 -31.54
CA THR A 725 -6.87 -4.75 -31.06
C THR A 725 -6.83 -3.34 -30.47
N PHE A 726 -7.90 -2.58 -30.64
CA PHE A 726 -8.06 -1.28 -30.00
C PHE A 726 -9.45 -1.10 -29.39
N ALA A 727 -9.53 -0.35 -28.29
CA ALA A 727 -10.75 0.08 -27.63
C ALA A 727 -10.62 1.53 -27.18
N VAL A 728 -11.56 2.38 -27.59
CA VAL A 728 -11.63 3.80 -27.23
C VAL A 728 -12.98 4.06 -26.57
N SER A 729 -12.99 4.72 -25.41
CA SER A 729 -14.22 4.97 -24.64
C SER A 729 -14.24 6.34 -23.96
N THR A 730 -15.43 6.93 -23.86
CA THR A 730 -15.69 8.13 -23.04
C THR A 730 -17.08 8.03 -22.41
N SER A 731 -17.24 8.45 -21.16
CA SER A 731 -18.59 8.47 -20.55
C SER A 731 -19.41 9.67 -21.05
N ASN A 732 -18.87 10.89 -20.92
CA ASN A 732 -19.66 12.11 -21.07
C ASN A 732 -19.37 12.92 -22.36
N SER A 733 -18.25 12.69 -23.05
CA SER A 733 -17.87 13.45 -24.27
C SER A 733 -18.04 12.65 -25.57
N HIS A 734 -17.23 12.91 -26.59
CA HIS A 734 -17.23 12.22 -27.89
C HIS A 734 -15.90 11.47 -28.12
N ILE A 735 -15.93 10.55 -29.07
CA ILE A 735 -14.76 9.81 -29.57
C ILE A 735 -14.41 10.31 -30.97
N ASP A 736 -13.13 10.41 -31.26
CA ASP A 736 -12.58 10.64 -32.59
C ASP A 736 -11.64 9.47 -32.95
N LEU A 737 -11.88 8.80 -34.08
CA LEU A 737 -11.10 7.63 -34.51
C LEU A 737 -10.69 7.80 -35.97
N GLU A 738 -9.50 8.38 -36.12
CA GLU A 738 -8.85 8.69 -37.39
C GLU A 738 -8.03 7.49 -37.86
N ASP A 739 -8.19 7.07 -39.12
CA ASP A 739 -7.29 6.13 -39.80
C ASP A 739 -6.59 6.88 -40.92
N LYS A 740 -5.27 7.07 -40.77
CA LYS A 740 -4.48 7.88 -41.70
C LYS A 740 -4.09 7.14 -42.98
N ARG A 741 -4.40 5.84 -43.09
CA ARG A 741 -4.04 4.97 -44.23
C ARG A 741 -2.57 5.13 -44.67
N PRO A 742 -1.61 4.87 -43.78
CA PRO A 742 -0.18 4.94 -44.09
C PRO A 742 0.24 3.93 -45.18
N ASN A 743 1.48 4.07 -45.65
CA ASN A 743 2.15 3.04 -46.47
C ASN A 743 2.62 1.86 -45.61
N ASP A 744 2.74 0.66 -46.18
CA ASP A 744 3.18 -0.55 -45.48
C ASP A 744 4.60 -0.39 -44.87
N PRO A 745 4.74 -0.38 -43.53
CA PRO A 745 6.03 -0.18 -42.86
C PRO A 745 6.97 -1.38 -43.03
N SER A 746 6.46 -2.55 -43.46
CA SER A 746 7.30 -3.71 -43.80
C SER A 746 7.90 -3.64 -45.21
N GLY A 747 7.48 -2.66 -46.04
CA GLY A 747 7.92 -2.53 -47.43
C GLY A 747 7.41 -3.63 -48.38
N LYS A 748 6.52 -4.53 -47.93
CA LYS A 748 6.03 -5.68 -48.70
C LYS A 748 4.81 -5.37 -49.58
N GLY A 749 4.31 -4.13 -49.53
CA GLY A 749 3.14 -3.69 -50.31
C GLY A 749 1.82 -4.22 -49.79
N ARG A 750 1.74 -4.59 -48.50
CA ARG A 750 0.49 -5.03 -47.85
C ARG A 750 -0.52 -3.88 -47.79
N SER A 751 -1.81 -4.19 -47.94
CA SER A 751 -2.90 -3.26 -47.65
C SER A 751 -3.22 -3.25 -46.16
N ARG A 752 -3.42 -2.07 -45.57
CA ARG A 752 -3.93 -1.93 -44.20
C ARG A 752 -5.43 -2.19 -44.16
N THR A 753 -5.88 -3.02 -43.23
CA THR A 753 -7.29 -3.27 -42.96
C THR A 753 -7.60 -2.84 -41.52
N VAL A 754 -8.54 -1.92 -41.34
CA VAL A 754 -9.02 -1.45 -40.04
C VAL A 754 -10.50 -1.80 -39.91
N HIS A 755 -10.82 -2.82 -39.13
CA HIS A 755 -12.19 -3.24 -38.86
C HIS A 755 -12.71 -2.56 -37.59
N LYS A 756 -13.82 -1.83 -37.70
CA LYS A 756 -14.50 -1.18 -36.58
C LYS A 756 -15.70 -2.04 -36.17
N THR A 757 -15.66 -2.61 -34.97
CA THR A 757 -16.80 -3.31 -34.38
C THR A 757 -17.86 -2.29 -33.98
N GLN A 758 -19.14 -2.59 -34.24
CA GLN A 758 -20.22 -1.62 -34.08
C GLN A 758 -20.41 -1.25 -32.60
N GLY A 759 -19.94 -0.05 -32.25
CA GLY A 759 -20.00 0.52 -30.90
C GLY A 759 -21.07 1.59 -30.74
N SER A 760 -21.17 2.16 -29.54
CA SER A 760 -22.00 3.34 -29.28
C SER A 760 -21.25 4.62 -29.65
N SER A 761 -21.91 5.77 -29.64
CA SER A 761 -21.26 7.09 -29.76
C SER A 761 -20.28 7.41 -28.61
N LYS A 762 -20.17 6.51 -27.62
CA LYS A 762 -19.41 6.62 -26.37
C LYS A 762 -18.37 5.52 -26.19
N SER A 763 -18.36 4.50 -27.06
CA SER A 763 -17.38 3.41 -27.01
C SER A 763 -17.25 2.78 -28.40
N VAL A 764 -16.03 2.72 -28.92
CA VAL A 764 -15.68 2.07 -30.20
C VAL A 764 -14.55 1.08 -29.97
N SER A 765 -14.67 -0.13 -30.50
CA SER A 765 -13.61 -1.13 -30.49
C SER A 765 -13.41 -1.72 -31.87
N GLY A 766 -12.27 -2.38 -32.08
CA GLY A 766 -11.92 -2.93 -33.38
C GLY A 766 -10.54 -3.56 -33.39
N TYR A 767 -10.05 -3.84 -34.60
CA TYR A 767 -8.71 -4.35 -34.84
C TYR A 767 -8.13 -3.75 -36.14
N ALA A 768 -6.81 -3.59 -36.16
CA ALA A 768 -6.05 -3.10 -37.30
C ALA A 768 -4.93 -4.10 -37.62
N PHE A 769 -4.76 -4.45 -38.89
CA PHE A 769 -3.71 -5.37 -39.34
C PHE A 769 -3.31 -5.08 -40.79
N TRP A 770 -2.22 -5.71 -41.24
CA TRP A 770 -1.70 -5.54 -42.60
C TRP A 770 -1.76 -6.86 -43.37
N GLY A 771 -2.66 -6.94 -44.36
CA GLY A 771 -2.88 -8.14 -45.18
C GLY A 771 -4.34 -8.28 -45.65
N ASN A 772 -4.67 -9.43 -46.25
CA ASN A 772 -6.06 -9.78 -46.55
C ASN A 772 -6.76 -10.34 -45.30
N GLU A 773 -8.04 -10.05 -45.15
CA GLU A 773 -8.87 -10.56 -44.03
C GLU A 773 -9.01 -12.08 -44.00
N LYS A 774 -8.80 -12.78 -45.13
CA LYS A 774 -8.78 -14.24 -45.19
C LYS A 774 -7.51 -14.88 -44.61
N ASP A 775 -6.42 -14.11 -44.57
CA ASP A 775 -5.10 -14.56 -44.11
C ASP A 775 -4.83 -14.14 -42.65
N HIS A 776 -5.80 -13.46 -42.01
CA HIS A 776 -5.72 -13.00 -40.62
C HIS A 776 -6.09 -14.12 -39.65
N ASP A 777 -5.08 -14.84 -39.15
CA ASP A 777 -5.26 -15.77 -38.03
C ASP A 777 -5.61 -15.00 -36.75
N ARG A 778 -6.81 -15.27 -36.21
CA ARG A 778 -7.34 -14.63 -35.00
C ARG A 778 -6.69 -15.12 -33.71
N ASN A 779 -5.87 -16.17 -33.77
CA ASN A 779 -5.18 -16.75 -32.62
C ASN A 779 -3.74 -16.22 -32.44
N VAL A 780 -3.26 -15.38 -33.37
CA VAL A 780 -1.93 -14.77 -33.26
C VAL A 780 -1.95 -13.70 -32.17
N GLU A 781 -0.96 -13.75 -31.27
CA GLU A 781 -0.71 -12.67 -30.31
C GLU A 781 -0.45 -11.36 -31.07
N THR A 782 -1.23 -10.33 -30.75
CA THR A 782 -1.16 -9.01 -31.38
C THR A 782 -1.26 -7.92 -30.30
N GLY A 783 -0.96 -6.67 -30.67
CA GLY A 783 -1.05 -5.55 -29.74
C GLY A 783 -2.45 -5.32 -29.19
N ARG A 784 -2.52 -4.57 -28.08
CA ARG A 784 -3.75 -4.15 -27.41
C ARG A 784 -3.63 -2.69 -27.02
N VAL A 785 -4.55 -1.86 -27.50
CA VAL A 785 -4.59 -0.43 -27.19
C VAL A 785 -5.91 -0.08 -26.53
N VAL A 786 -5.86 0.38 -25.28
CA VAL A 786 -7.03 0.84 -24.53
C VAL A 786 -6.88 2.33 -24.23
N VAL A 787 -7.87 3.11 -24.64
CA VAL A 787 -7.94 4.56 -24.44
C VAL A 787 -9.25 4.90 -23.75
N SER A 788 -9.21 5.50 -22.56
CA SER A 788 -10.42 5.78 -21.78
C SER A 788 -10.42 7.18 -21.15
N THR A 789 -11.60 7.79 -21.04
CA THR A 789 -11.82 8.99 -20.22
C THR A 789 -13.25 9.05 -19.67
N SER A 790 -13.48 9.78 -18.57
CA SER A 790 -14.84 9.99 -18.08
C SER A 790 -15.47 11.25 -18.69
N ASN A 791 -14.80 12.40 -18.60
CA ASN A 791 -15.40 13.70 -18.93
C ASN A 791 -14.80 14.42 -20.15
N GLY A 792 -13.58 14.10 -20.56
CA GLY A 792 -12.99 14.66 -21.78
C GLY A 792 -13.32 13.85 -23.03
N TRP A 793 -12.89 14.33 -24.20
CA TRP A 793 -12.93 13.54 -25.44
C TRP A 793 -11.75 12.57 -25.52
N ALA A 794 -11.93 11.48 -26.26
CA ALA A 794 -10.86 10.51 -26.55
C ALA A 794 -10.62 10.45 -28.06
N ARG A 795 -9.39 10.74 -28.50
CA ARG A 795 -8.92 10.55 -29.86
C ARG A 795 -7.92 9.40 -29.92
N LEU A 796 -8.10 8.53 -30.90
CA LEU A 796 -7.10 7.57 -31.34
C LEU A 796 -6.83 7.80 -32.83
N GLN A 797 -5.57 8.04 -33.19
CA GLN A 797 -5.09 8.06 -34.57
C GLN A 797 -4.37 6.74 -34.85
N LEU A 798 -4.90 5.99 -35.80
CA LEU A 798 -4.32 4.76 -36.34
C LEU A 798 -3.49 5.09 -37.58
#